data_AF-A0A8H5TT20-F1
#
_entry.id   AF-A0A8H5TT20-F1
#
_cell.length_a   1.000
_cell.length_b   1.000
_cell.length_c   1.000
_cell.angle_alpha   90.00
_cell.angle_beta   90.00
_cell.angle_gamma   90.00
#
_symmetry.space_group_name_H-M   'P 1'
#
loop_
_entity.id
_entity.type
_entity.pdbx_description
1 polymer ?
#
loop_
_entity_poly.entity_id
_entity_poly.type
_entity_poly.pdbx_seq_one_letter_code
_entity_poly.pdbx_strand_id
1 'polypeptide(L)'
;MEQNTLKRRGVGLTGVDKDKSFGGYTLFCPLTSDTAHLVDIDGKEVHSWKLPGRIGRHARILPNGNLAVNTLRTTELTTKDGGPFPFPFFNKYGGGVMSELDPDGKVVRQFTDDRGHHDQYHYGDGRFLYTGLEALSPEDSAKVIGGVPGSEIDGITYADTINEVDEKGNLVWQWKVSERLPRDEYPLQAHYTREHYPLINSVIPMRDGKHILASLRSVSAVIIIERSTGNIVWKLGPEVLAQQHNATELDNGNILIFDNGAFRNGESITYTRAIEVDRQTKNIVWEYRDRSQMHNFFTPFMGSAQRLANGNTLLCESAFGRLFEVTKDGYVCWEFINPHFAPYPDQATSKIFPGESNALFRAYRYSLEEIPWLKKKLGGTDGEAQASGILGSMLPCMDDISKSAVQSNILITMYLLGASRRNAAFMYLGSAVRAAYALGIQRHDVNKHFKQSEYLVRESLWKVLRVLDLFMSASLGRPPSTHETRNTGTDENYSDSNDLCAIFEDIPTNTYSPQKVSNSHLERISEHHRQRANKFPLGLATDSIKPSKFIDEADGKETPNIGLCHLKEAYYWIIMLLARPSLMKSASKHMYKASQDMSQWEPPTTATEPDQVLAFSCVDSAVRTVDLLKVMGDNREIPKRLPFVVNSLFVAALVLGTAYFNDLDHIFPLEKSMIGVRSLMARFSTHDPVAKGALQTIDNLQTVCSIYVDERARRKMERQSLLVRNLFGTVHDRSRPQTPRPHERAKTNSVSVFSQSEEIFDTWSFGESVGDMDGGLMGTLPHEALEAFSLHTPTTIDFGLI
;
A
#
# COMPACT_ATOMS: atom_id res chain seq x y z
N MET A 1 6.91 -11.46 9.44
CA MET A 1 6.28 -12.60 10.14
C MET A 1 7.14 -13.85 9.96
N GLU A 2 7.36 -14.67 11.01
CA GLU A 2 8.03 -15.98 10.87
C GLU A 2 7.33 -16.80 9.78
N GLN A 3 8.06 -17.47 8.89
CA GLN A 3 7.48 -18.18 7.73
C GLN A 3 7.31 -19.69 7.96
N ASN A 4 7.95 -20.26 8.98
CA ASN A 4 7.75 -21.66 9.35
C ASN A 4 6.51 -21.87 10.24
N THR A 5 5.52 -22.60 9.74
CA THR A 5 4.27 -22.93 10.46
C THR A 5 4.50 -23.64 11.81
N LEU A 6 5.48 -24.53 11.90
CA LEU A 6 5.75 -25.26 13.15
C LEU A 6 6.24 -24.35 14.27
N LYS A 7 6.94 -23.25 13.92
CA LYS A 7 7.37 -22.24 14.88
C LYS A 7 6.24 -21.30 15.31
N ARG A 8 5.12 -21.27 14.58
CA ARG A 8 3.93 -20.44 14.87
C ARG A 8 2.77 -21.25 15.48
N ARG A 9 3.04 -22.40 16.11
CA ARG A 9 2.01 -23.20 16.77
C ARG A 9 1.27 -22.38 17.83
N GLY A 10 -0.05 -22.56 17.90
CA GLY A 10 -0.93 -21.86 18.83
C GLY A 10 -2.36 -21.83 18.31
N VAL A 11 -3.23 -21.08 18.98
CA VAL A 11 -4.59 -20.76 18.55
C VAL A 11 -4.81 -19.25 18.62
N GLY A 12 -5.85 -18.73 17.97
CA GLY A 12 -6.03 -17.30 17.76
C GLY A 12 -5.06 -16.77 16.71
N LEU A 13 -4.66 -15.50 16.83
CA LEU A 13 -3.67 -14.90 15.93
C LEU A 13 -2.27 -15.47 16.22
N THR A 14 -1.69 -16.18 15.26
CA THR A 14 -0.35 -16.79 15.38
C THR A 14 0.72 -16.05 14.58
N GLY A 15 0.32 -15.14 13.69
CA GLY A 15 1.24 -14.17 13.10
C GLY A 15 0.56 -13.18 12.15
N VAL A 16 1.15 -11.99 12.07
CA VAL A 16 0.70 -10.95 11.15
C VAL A 16 1.88 -10.10 10.68
N ASP A 17 1.85 -9.73 9.41
CA ASP A 17 2.67 -8.72 8.77
C ASP A 17 1.72 -7.65 8.21
N LYS A 18 1.47 -6.62 9.03
CA LYS A 18 0.42 -5.60 8.73
C LYS A 18 0.73 -4.79 7.47
N ASP A 19 1.99 -4.69 7.07
CA ASP A 19 2.39 -3.95 5.87
C ASP A 19 2.09 -4.72 4.57
N LYS A 20 1.98 -6.04 4.66
CA LYS A 20 1.74 -6.94 3.52
C LYS A 20 0.35 -7.54 3.48
N SER A 21 -0.31 -7.68 4.64
CA SER A 21 -1.68 -8.17 4.73
C SER A 21 -2.67 -7.17 4.13
N PHE A 22 -3.77 -7.69 3.61
CA PHE A 22 -4.96 -6.94 3.19
C PHE A 22 -5.60 -6.16 4.34
N GLY A 23 -5.37 -6.56 5.60
CA GLY A 23 -6.14 -6.03 6.72
C GLY A 23 -7.57 -6.55 6.72
N GLY A 24 -8.52 -5.78 7.25
CA GLY A 24 -9.96 -6.10 7.22
C GLY A 24 -10.43 -7.06 8.32
N TYR A 25 -11.54 -7.74 8.07
CA TYR A 25 -12.26 -8.58 9.03
C TYR A 25 -12.54 -9.97 8.46
N THR A 26 -12.21 -11.02 9.23
CA THR A 26 -12.37 -12.41 8.81
C THR A 26 -13.61 -13.02 9.45
N LEU A 27 -14.56 -13.45 8.62
CA LEU A 27 -15.74 -14.22 9.01
C LEU A 27 -15.42 -15.71 8.95
N PHE A 28 -15.74 -16.45 10.01
CA PHE A 28 -15.67 -17.91 10.03
C PHE A 28 -16.73 -18.52 10.95
N CYS A 29 -17.00 -19.82 10.76
CA CYS A 29 -18.00 -20.57 11.51
C CYS A 29 -17.45 -21.95 11.91
N PRO A 30 -17.20 -22.21 13.21
CA PRO A 30 -16.84 -23.55 13.70
C PRO A 30 -17.93 -24.57 13.39
N LEU A 31 -17.56 -25.70 12.76
CA LEU A 31 -18.52 -26.73 12.30
C LEU A 31 -19.35 -27.37 13.41
N THR A 32 -18.87 -27.29 14.65
CA THR A 32 -19.48 -27.83 15.86
C THR A 32 -20.34 -26.81 16.60
N SER A 33 -20.44 -25.57 16.09
CA SER A 33 -21.11 -24.45 16.73
C SER A 33 -22.32 -23.96 15.92
N ASP A 34 -23.19 -23.23 16.61
CA ASP A 34 -24.27 -22.42 16.06
C ASP A 34 -23.94 -20.92 16.17
N THR A 35 -22.65 -20.58 16.16
CA THR A 35 -22.16 -19.20 16.24
C THR A 35 -21.24 -18.90 15.06
N ALA A 36 -21.48 -17.76 14.40
CA ALA A 36 -20.57 -17.20 13.42
C ALA A 36 -19.74 -16.08 14.08
N HIS A 37 -18.44 -16.03 13.77
CA HIS A 37 -17.50 -15.08 14.37
C HIS A 37 -16.91 -14.16 13.31
N LEU A 38 -16.80 -12.88 13.62
CA LEU A 38 -16.09 -11.88 12.83
C LEU A 38 -14.94 -11.34 13.67
N VAL A 39 -13.71 -11.56 13.21
CA VAL A 39 -12.49 -11.06 13.88
C VAL A 39 -11.80 -10.00 13.04
N ASP A 40 -11.18 -9.02 13.70
CA ASP A 40 -10.30 -8.06 13.03
C ASP A 40 -8.92 -8.69 12.67
N ILE A 41 -8.03 -7.87 12.10
CA ILE A 41 -6.70 -8.31 11.69
C ILE A 41 -5.82 -8.75 12.88
N ASP A 42 -6.09 -8.25 14.08
CA ASP A 42 -5.40 -8.61 15.31
C ASP A 42 -6.04 -9.85 15.98
N GLY A 43 -7.00 -10.49 15.31
CA GLY A 43 -7.67 -11.70 15.78
C GLY A 43 -8.68 -11.45 16.90
N LYS A 44 -9.03 -10.19 17.16
CA LYS A 44 -10.03 -9.84 18.18
C LYS A 44 -11.42 -9.94 17.58
N GLU A 45 -12.34 -10.61 18.29
CA GLU A 45 -13.75 -10.65 17.90
C GLU A 45 -14.36 -9.24 17.96
N VAL A 46 -14.91 -8.80 16.83
CA VAL A 46 -15.59 -7.52 16.70
C VAL A 46 -17.11 -7.68 16.61
N HIS A 47 -17.57 -8.87 16.23
CA HIS A 47 -18.97 -9.23 16.15
C HIS A 47 -19.16 -10.75 16.12
N SER A 48 -20.32 -11.21 16.57
CA SER A 48 -20.75 -12.59 16.44
C SER A 48 -22.25 -12.68 16.24
N TRP A 49 -22.69 -13.73 15.54
CA TRP A 49 -24.12 -14.01 15.31
C TRP A 49 -24.47 -15.35 15.94
N LYS A 50 -25.60 -15.38 16.66
CA LYS A 50 -26.26 -16.62 17.01
C LYS A 50 -27.04 -17.11 15.79
N LEU A 51 -26.68 -18.28 15.28
CA LEU A 51 -27.32 -18.91 14.14
C LEU A 51 -28.59 -19.67 14.56
N PRO A 52 -29.57 -19.85 13.65
CA PRO A 52 -30.81 -20.58 13.96
C PRO A 52 -30.61 -22.08 14.23
N GLY A 53 -29.41 -22.60 13.97
CA GLY A 53 -29.00 -23.96 14.25
C GLY A 53 -27.50 -24.14 14.07
N ARG A 54 -26.98 -25.35 14.29
CA ARG A 54 -25.58 -25.69 14.01
C ARG A 54 -25.25 -25.33 12.57
N ILE A 55 -24.08 -24.73 12.35
CA ILE A 55 -23.65 -24.36 11.00
C ILE A 55 -23.73 -25.59 10.09
N GLY A 56 -24.43 -25.41 8.98
CA GLY A 56 -24.49 -26.38 7.91
C GLY A 56 -23.15 -26.37 7.24
N ARG A 57 -22.77 -25.25 6.63
CA ARG A 57 -21.51 -25.14 5.87
C ARG A 57 -20.82 -23.80 6.08
N HIS A 58 -21.23 -22.75 5.41
CA HIS A 58 -20.57 -21.44 5.51
C HIS A 58 -21.58 -20.30 5.64
N ALA A 59 -21.04 -19.15 6.05
CA ALA A 59 -21.77 -17.90 6.08
C ALA A 59 -21.02 -16.85 5.28
N ARG A 60 -21.76 -15.89 4.72
CA ARG A 60 -21.24 -14.75 3.94
C ARG A 60 -21.99 -13.48 4.33
N ILE A 61 -21.27 -12.37 4.46
CA ILE A 61 -21.89 -11.05 4.53
C ILE A 61 -22.32 -10.63 3.13
N LEU A 62 -23.60 -10.28 2.98
CA LEU A 62 -24.21 -9.78 1.75
C LEU A 62 -23.95 -8.27 1.58
N PRO A 63 -24.10 -7.71 0.37
CA PRO A 63 -23.88 -6.27 0.13
C PRO A 63 -24.76 -5.34 1.00
N ASN A 64 -25.92 -5.81 1.46
CA ASN A 64 -26.80 -5.08 2.38
C ASN A 64 -26.31 -5.12 3.85
N GLY A 65 -25.24 -5.86 4.15
CA GLY A 65 -24.67 -6.05 5.48
C GLY A 65 -25.22 -7.24 6.27
N ASN A 66 -26.24 -7.93 5.76
CA ASN A 66 -26.84 -9.10 6.41
C ASN A 66 -25.96 -10.34 6.25
N LEU A 67 -26.11 -11.30 7.16
CA LEU A 67 -25.43 -12.59 7.13
C LEU A 67 -26.30 -13.61 6.39
N ALA A 68 -25.85 -14.05 5.21
CA ALA A 68 -26.36 -15.24 4.55
C ALA A 68 -25.70 -16.49 5.14
N VAL A 69 -26.48 -17.46 5.59
CA VAL A 69 -25.96 -18.67 6.26
C VAL A 69 -26.83 -19.87 5.98
N ASN A 70 -26.22 -21.06 5.91
CA ASN A 70 -26.96 -22.31 5.95
C ASN A 70 -26.69 -23.03 7.26
N THR A 71 -27.77 -23.53 7.86
CA THR A 71 -27.74 -24.30 9.09
C THR A 71 -28.36 -25.67 8.87
N LEU A 72 -28.04 -26.59 9.78
CA LEU A 72 -28.71 -27.88 9.84
C LEU A 72 -30.09 -27.71 10.45
N ARG A 73 -31.00 -28.63 10.07
CA ARG A 73 -32.25 -28.79 10.81
C ARG A 73 -31.96 -29.33 12.21
N THR A 74 -32.88 -29.06 13.13
CA THR A 74 -32.78 -29.45 14.55
C THR A 74 -33.05 -30.94 14.82
N THR A 75 -33.37 -31.74 13.81
CA THR A 75 -33.65 -33.18 13.95
C THR A 75 -32.41 -34.01 13.62
N GLU A 76 -32.14 -35.07 14.39
CA GLU A 76 -30.96 -35.93 14.20
C GLU A 76 -31.27 -37.21 13.41
N LEU A 77 -32.53 -37.44 13.04
CA LEU A 77 -32.99 -38.73 12.56
C LEU A 77 -32.64 -38.94 11.06
N THR A 78 -32.16 -40.13 10.72
CA THR A 78 -31.95 -40.61 9.33
C THR A 78 -32.84 -41.84 9.08
N THR A 79 -33.23 -42.14 7.84
CA THR A 79 -34.09 -43.30 7.46
C THR A 79 -33.56 -44.67 7.99
N LYS A 80 -34.28 -45.80 7.97
CA LYS A 80 -35.72 -46.11 7.83
C LYS A 80 -36.35 -46.09 9.25
N ASP A 81 -37.58 -45.61 9.36
CA ASP A 81 -38.41 -45.60 10.59
C ASP A 81 -38.18 -44.45 11.58
N GLY A 82 -37.46 -43.39 11.23
CA GLY A 82 -37.40 -42.24 12.13
C GLY A 82 -37.05 -40.87 11.58
N GLY A 83 -36.47 -40.72 10.37
CA GLY A 83 -35.82 -39.45 10.05
C GLY A 83 -35.91 -38.89 8.64
N PRO A 84 -35.78 -37.56 8.46
CA PRO A 84 -35.91 -36.89 7.17
C PRO A 84 -34.67 -36.99 6.26
N PHE A 85 -33.51 -37.39 6.78
CA PHE A 85 -32.27 -37.32 6.01
C PHE A 85 -31.98 -38.59 5.18
N PRO A 86 -31.44 -38.46 3.95
CA PRO A 86 -31.31 -39.58 3.01
C PRO A 86 -30.34 -40.69 3.44
N PHE A 87 -29.27 -40.33 4.16
CA PHE A 87 -28.25 -41.28 4.61
C PHE A 87 -27.46 -40.76 5.84
N PRO A 88 -26.82 -41.64 6.63
CA PRO A 88 -26.21 -41.28 7.92
C PRO A 88 -25.21 -40.11 7.89
N PHE A 89 -24.46 -39.97 6.80
CA PHE A 89 -23.46 -38.91 6.65
C PHE A 89 -24.06 -37.53 6.33
N PHE A 90 -25.35 -37.46 5.98
CA PHE A 90 -26.00 -36.22 5.57
C PHE A 90 -26.05 -35.18 6.70
N ASN A 91 -26.14 -35.58 7.97
CA ASN A 91 -26.06 -34.64 9.12
C ASN A 91 -24.74 -33.87 9.20
N LYS A 92 -23.69 -34.41 8.58
CA LYS A 92 -22.42 -33.70 8.47
C LYS A 92 -22.43 -32.71 7.31
N TYR A 93 -23.10 -32.97 6.18
CA TYR A 93 -23.05 -32.14 4.95
C TYR A 93 -24.33 -31.47 4.49
N GLY A 94 -25.42 -31.65 5.23
CA GLY A 94 -26.65 -30.91 5.06
C GLY A 94 -26.44 -29.41 5.27
N GLY A 95 -27.37 -28.65 4.73
CA GLY A 95 -27.41 -27.19 4.87
C GLY A 95 -28.76 -26.67 4.43
N GLY A 96 -29.80 -27.46 4.64
CA GLY A 96 -31.12 -27.26 4.08
C GLY A 96 -31.86 -26.05 4.62
N VAL A 97 -31.44 -25.48 5.77
CA VAL A 97 -32.04 -24.27 6.35
C VAL A 97 -31.22 -23.05 5.94
N MET A 98 -31.67 -22.36 4.90
CA MET A 98 -30.99 -21.24 4.25
C MET A 98 -31.58 -19.93 4.77
N SER A 99 -30.81 -19.18 5.55
CA SER A 99 -31.30 -18.01 6.28
C SER A 99 -30.49 -16.76 5.96
N GLU A 100 -31.18 -15.62 5.92
CA GLU A 100 -30.58 -14.29 5.95
C GLU A 100 -30.86 -13.70 7.34
N LEU A 101 -29.81 -13.26 8.03
CA LEU A 101 -29.89 -12.67 9.37
C LEU A 101 -29.43 -11.21 9.29
N ASP A 102 -30.11 -10.33 10.01
CA ASP A 102 -29.62 -8.97 10.22
C ASP A 102 -28.38 -8.94 11.14
N PRO A 103 -27.71 -7.77 11.31
CA PRO A 103 -26.54 -7.67 12.17
C PRO A 103 -26.80 -8.06 13.64
N ASP A 104 -28.03 -7.96 14.12
CA ASP A 104 -28.40 -8.32 15.50
C ASP A 104 -28.71 -9.83 15.64
N GLY A 105 -28.65 -10.60 14.56
CA GLY A 105 -28.89 -12.04 14.54
C GLY A 105 -30.36 -12.42 14.38
N LYS A 106 -31.25 -11.47 14.04
CA LYS A 106 -32.64 -11.77 13.75
C LYS A 106 -32.76 -12.31 12.33
N VAL A 107 -33.46 -13.43 12.18
CA VAL A 107 -33.78 -14.00 10.86
C VAL A 107 -34.74 -13.06 10.13
N VAL A 108 -34.30 -12.50 9.00
CA VAL A 108 -35.12 -11.64 8.13
C VAL A 108 -35.81 -12.44 7.03
N ARG A 109 -35.18 -13.53 6.59
CA ARG A 109 -35.70 -14.46 5.58
C ARG A 109 -35.15 -15.85 5.84
N GLN A 110 -35.97 -16.86 5.58
CA GLN A 110 -35.56 -18.26 5.64
C GLN A 110 -36.28 -19.08 4.58
N PHE A 111 -35.53 -19.93 3.89
CA PHE A 111 -36.02 -20.95 2.98
C PHE A 111 -35.48 -22.31 3.44
N THR A 112 -36.28 -23.36 3.33
CA THR A 112 -35.88 -24.70 3.77
C THR A 112 -36.14 -25.76 2.71
N ASP A 113 -35.12 -26.57 2.43
CA ASP A 113 -35.23 -27.81 1.64
C ASP A 113 -34.59 -28.96 2.42
N ASP A 114 -35.35 -30.05 2.64
CA ASP A 114 -34.87 -31.26 3.32
C ASP A 114 -33.68 -31.94 2.64
N ARG A 115 -33.53 -31.72 1.33
CA ARG A 115 -32.47 -32.31 0.51
C ARG A 115 -31.35 -31.33 0.20
N GLY A 116 -31.44 -30.09 0.69
CA GLY A 116 -30.39 -29.08 0.53
C GLY A 116 -29.10 -29.44 1.29
N HIS A 117 -27.96 -29.38 0.61
CA HIS A 117 -26.65 -29.73 1.16
C HIS A 117 -25.54 -28.78 0.69
N HIS A 118 -24.34 -28.92 1.26
CA HIS A 118 -23.05 -28.34 0.84
C HIS A 118 -22.95 -26.82 0.54
N ASP A 119 -23.60 -26.32 -0.50
CA ASP A 119 -23.45 -24.93 -0.92
C ASP A 119 -24.76 -24.25 -1.29
N GLN A 120 -24.73 -22.94 -1.12
CA GLN A 120 -25.80 -22.02 -1.42
C GLN A 120 -25.19 -20.67 -1.85
N TYR A 121 -25.87 -20.01 -2.77
CA TYR A 121 -25.60 -18.67 -3.18
C TYR A 121 -26.86 -17.85 -2.98
N HIS A 122 -26.79 -16.92 -2.03
CA HIS A 122 -27.82 -15.92 -1.77
C HIS A 122 -27.58 -14.74 -2.70
N TYR A 123 -28.57 -14.39 -3.53
CA TYR A 123 -28.47 -13.23 -4.42
C TYR A 123 -28.65 -11.89 -3.68
N GLY A 124 -29.28 -11.92 -2.50
CA GLY A 124 -29.58 -10.72 -1.68
C GLY A 124 -30.93 -10.07 -1.99
N ASP A 125 -31.62 -10.49 -3.05
CA ASP A 125 -33.00 -10.09 -3.36
C ASP A 125 -34.04 -11.09 -2.81
N GLY A 126 -33.59 -12.26 -2.37
CA GLY A 126 -34.43 -13.35 -1.84
C GLY A 126 -34.40 -14.61 -2.65
N ARG A 127 -33.78 -14.58 -3.82
CA ARG A 127 -33.51 -15.78 -4.60
C ARG A 127 -32.36 -16.57 -3.99
N PHE A 128 -32.39 -17.88 -4.20
CA PHE A 128 -31.32 -18.79 -3.80
C PHE A 128 -30.94 -19.67 -4.97
N LEU A 129 -29.65 -19.91 -5.15
CA LEU A 129 -29.10 -20.99 -5.96
C LEU A 129 -28.38 -21.97 -5.04
N TYR A 130 -28.75 -23.24 -5.01
CA TYR A 130 -28.21 -24.19 -4.03
C TYR A 130 -28.13 -25.61 -4.56
N THR A 131 -27.37 -26.46 -3.88
CA THR A 131 -27.29 -27.89 -4.19
C THR A 131 -28.30 -28.69 -3.39
N GLY A 132 -29.04 -29.58 -4.06
CA GLY A 132 -30.00 -30.50 -3.47
C GLY A 132 -29.77 -31.94 -3.93
N LEU A 133 -30.59 -32.88 -3.46
CA LEU A 133 -30.49 -34.29 -3.84
C LEU A 133 -31.77 -34.81 -4.51
N GLU A 134 -31.60 -35.80 -5.37
CA GLU A 134 -32.67 -36.69 -5.81
C GLU A 134 -32.25 -38.17 -5.67
N ALA A 135 -33.19 -39.04 -5.33
CA ALA A 135 -32.95 -40.47 -5.37
C ALA A 135 -32.99 -40.93 -6.84
N LEU A 136 -31.95 -41.62 -7.30
CA LEU A 136 -31.97 -42.22 -8.62
C LEU A 136 -32.94 -43.40 -8.68
N SER A 137 -33.44 -43.69 -9.88
CA SER A 137 -34.10 -44.98 -10.14
C SER A 137 -33.10 -46.13 -9.92
N PRO A 138 -33.55 -47.36 -9.62
CA PRO A 138 -32.65 -48.51 -9.55
C PRO A 138 -31.83 -48.72 -10.85
N GLU A 139 -32.46 -48.45 -12.00
CA GLU A 139 -31.80 -48.52 -13.31
C GLU A 139 -30.71 -47.46 -13.46
N ASP A 140 -30.96 -46.22 -13.00
CA ASP A 140 -29.98 -45.14 -13.05
C ASP A 140 -28.86 -45.29 -12.02
N SER A 141 -29.17 -45.84 -10.84
CA SER A 141 -28.17 -46.18 -9.82
C SER A 141 -27.19 -47.22 -10.36
N ALA A 142 -27.69 -48.23 -11.07
CA ALA A 142 -26.85 -49.25 -11.71
C ALA A 142 -25.91 -48.69 -12.80
N LYS A 143 -26.23 -47.51 -13.36
CA LYS A 143 -25.41 -46.82 -14.37
C LYS A 143 -24.29 -45.96 -13.74
N VAL A 144 -24.20 -45.84 -12.41
CA VAL A 144 -23.11 -45.11 -11.74
C VAL A 144 -21.81 -45.91 -11.84
N ILE A 145 -20.78 -45.27 -12.41
CA ILE A 145 -19.48 -45.89 -12.70
C ILE A 145 -18.46 -45.48 -11.64
N GLY A 146 -17.55 -46.40 -11.30
CA GLY A 146 -16.49 -46.17 -10.31
C GLY A 146 -16.99 -46.30 -8.87
N GLY A 147 -16.27 -45.73 -7.91
CA GLY A 147 -16.57 -45.85 -6.48
C GLY A 147 -16.53 -47.29 -5.97
N VAL A 148 -17.00 -47.50 -4.74
CA VAL A 148 -17.10 -48.81 -4.08
C VAL A 148 -18.47 -49.42 -4.38
N PRO A 149 -18.59 -50.47 -5.22
CA PRO A 149 -19.87 -51.09 -5.52
C PRO A 149 -20.52 -51.70 -4.27
N GLY A 150 -21.84 -51.61 -4.14
CA GLY A 150 -22.60 -52.13 -3.00
C GLY A 150 -22.66 -51.20 -1.78
N SER A 151 -22.12 -49.98 -1.90
CA SER A 151 -22.18 -48.95 -0.85
C SER A 151 -23.36 -47.98 -1.02
N GLU A 152 -24.20 -48.20 -2.04
CA GLU A 152 -25.47 -47.51 -2.23
C GLU A 152 -26.42 -47.76 -1.04
N ILE A 153 -27.31 -46.80 -0.75
CA ILE A 153 -28.24 -46.89 0.39
C ILE A 153 -29.48 -47.63 -0.08
N ASP A 154 -29.71 -48.82 0.47
CA ASP A 154 -30.77 -49.72 -0.01
C ASP A 154 -30.69 -49.99 -1.53
N GLY A 155 -29.48 -50.01 -2.09
CA GLY A 155 -29.25 -50.17 -3.53
C GLY A 155 -29.52 -48.92 -4.37
N ILE A 156 -29.73 -47.76 -3.74
CA ILE A 156 -30.03 -46.49 -4.40
C ILE A 156 -28.89 -45.48 -4.18
N THR A 157 -28.45 -44.86 -5.27
CA THR A 157 -27.57 -43.69 -5.26
C THR A 157 -28.40 -42.41 -5.25
N TYR A 158 -28.02 -41.44 -4.41
CA TYR A 158 -28.57 -40.08 -4.48
C TYR A 158 -27.71 -39.21 -5.40
N ALA A 159 -28.34 -38.58 -6.39
CA ALA A 159 -27.67 -37.68 -7.33
C ALA A 159 -27.89 -36.22 -6.97
N ASP A 160 -26.90 -35.37 -7.26
CA ASP A 160 -27.02 -33.94 -7.05
C ASP A 160 -27.99 -33.28 -8.03
N THR A 161 -28.69 -32.27 -7.52
CA THR A 161 -29.41 -31.27 -8.29
C THR A 161 -28.86 -29.89 -7.94
N ILE A 162 -28.88 -28.98 -8.91
CA ILE A 162 -28.68 -27.55 -8.67
C ILE A 162 -30.03 -26.89 -8.86
N ASN A 163 -30.51 -26.23 -7.82
CA ASN A 163 -31.84 -25.64 -7.77
C ASN A 163 -31.73 -24.13 -7.65
N GLU A 164 -32.54 -23.40 -8.39
CA GLU A 164 -32.77 -21.98 -8.19
C GLU A 164 -34.22 -21.75 -7.81
N VAL A 165 -34.43 -20.99 -6.75
CA VAL A 165 -35.77 -20.61 -6.27
C VAL A 165 -35.93 -19.10 -6.25
N ASP A 166 -37.17 -18.65 -6.48
CA ASP A 166 -37.55 -17.24 -6.36
C ASP A 166 -37.63 -16.78 -4.89
N GLU A 167 -37.95 -15.51 -4.67
CA GLU A 167 -38.11 -14.92 -3.33
C GLU A 167 -39.26 -15.52 -2.49
N LYS A 168 -40.15 -16.30 -3.13
CA LYS A 168 -41.25 -17.03 -2.48
C LYS A 168 -40.92 -18.50 -2.26
N GLY A 169 -39.73 -18.95 -2.69
CA GLY A 169 -39.30 -20.34 -2.60
C GLY A 169 -39.82 -21.23 -3.73
N ASN A 170 -40.39 -20.68 -4.81
CA ASN A 170 -40.80 -21.49 -5.96
C ASN A 170 -39.58 -21.84 -6.81
N LEU A 171 -39.48 -23.10 -7.23
CA LEU A 171 -38.43 -23.54 -8.16
C LEU A 171 -38.59 -22.86 -9.52
N VAL A 172 -37.58 -22.08 -9.93
CA VAL A 172 -37.56 -21.36 -11.22
C VAL A 172 -36.57 -21.94 -12.21
N TRP A 173 -35.56 -22.67 -11.74
CA TRP A 173 -34.61 -23.38 -12.58
C TRP A 173 -34.04 -24.59 -11.84
N GLN A 174 -33.79 -25.67 -12.57
CA GLN A 174 -33.20 -26.88 -12.03
C GLN A 174 -32.27 -27.52 -13.05
N TRP A 175 -31.11 -27.97 -12.58
CA TRP A 175 -30.20 -28.81 -13.33
C TRP A 175 -29.94 -30.09 -12.55
N LYS A 176 -30.13 -31.23 -13.21
CA LYS A 176 -30.02 -32.54 -12.57
C LYS A 176 -28.86 -33.31 -13.15
N VAL A 177 -28.04 -33.87 -12.26
CA VAL A 177 -26.94 -34.76 -12.65
C VAL A 177 -27.47 -35.96 -13.42
N SER A 178 -28.60 -36.52 -13.00
CA SER A 178 -29.21 -37.71 -13.62
C SER A 178 -29.53 -37.53 -15.11
N GLU A 179 -29.84 -36.30 -15.53
CA GLU A 179 -30.24 -35.97 -16.89
C GLU A 179 -29.09 -35.38 -17.73
N ARG A 180 -28.10 -34.73 -17.09
CA ARG A 180 -27.16 -33.84 -17.78
C ARG A 180 -25.69 -34.19 -17.62
N LEU A 181 -25.31 -35.00 -16.62
CA LEU A 181 -23.91 -35.38 -16.41
C LEU A 181 -23.60 -36.74 -17.07
N PRO A 182 -22.71 -36.82 -18.07
CA PRO A 182 -22.34 -38.08 -18.72
C PRO A 182 -21.51 -38.95 -17.77
N ARG A 183 -22.11 -40.04 -17.27
CA ARG A 183 -21.55 -40.87 -16.18
C ARG A 183 -20.22 -41.55 -16.53
N ASP A 184 -20.00 -41.83 -17.81
CA ASP A 184 -18.78 -42.42 -18.37
C ASP A 184 -17.61 -41.44 -18.41
N GLU A 185 -17.87 -40.14 -18.59
CA GLU A 185 -16.85 -39.09 -18.51
C GLU A 185 -16.53 -38.66 -17.07
N TYR A 186 -17.45 -38.88 -16.13
CA TYR A 186 -17.31 -38.51 -14.72
C TYR A 186 -17.48 -39.72 -13.79
N PRO A 187 -16.60 -40.74 -13.86
CA PRO A 187 -16.65 -41.86 -12.95
C PRO A 187 -16.27 -41.43 -11.53
N LEU A 188 -16.94 -42.01 -10.53
CA LEU A 188 -16.54 -41.87 -9.14
C LEU A 188 -15.11 -42.38 -8.95
N GLN A 189 -14.30 -41.67 -8.17
CA GLN A 189 -13.00 -42.20 -7.78
C GLN A 189 -13.18 -43.48 -6.95
N ALA A 190 -12.27 -44.43 -7.11
CA ALA A 190 -12.42 -45.80 -6.62
C ALA A 190 -12.71 -45.95 -5.11
N HIS A 191 -12.27 -44.99 -4.28
CA HIS A 191 -12.46 -44.98 -2.83
C HIS A 191 -13.71 -44.24 -2.35
N TYR A 192 -14.49 -43.60 -3.24
CA TYR A 192 -15.78 -43.02 -2.86
C TYR A 192 -16.85 -44.09 -2.79
N THR A 193 -17.68 -43.99 -1.76
CA THR A 193 -18.91 -44.74 -1.65
C THR A 193 -19.98 -44.15 -2.60
N ARG A 194 -20.96 -44.97 -2.98
CA ARG A 194 -21.93 -44.70 -4.06
C ARG A 194 -23.27 -44.16 -3.55
N GLU A 195 -23.39 -43.81 -2.27
CA GLU A 195 -24.59 -43.18 -1.73
C GLU A 195 -24.84 -41.78 -2.32
N HIS A 196 -23.79 -41.09 -2.79
CA HIS A 196 -23.89 -39.70 -3.24
C HIS A 196 -23.01 -39.44 -4.49
N TYR A 197 -23.63 -38.97 -5.58
CA TYR A 197 -22.98 -38.71 -6.86
C TYR A 197 -23.36 -37.34 -7.48
N PRO A 198 -22.42 -36.49 -7.96
CA PRO A 198 -20.98 -36.53 -7.86
C PRO A 198 -20.43 -35.69 -6.68
N LEU A 199 -21.24 -35.38 -5.68
CA LEU A 199 -20.87 -34.60 -4.49
C LEU A 199 -20.47 -33.16 -4.89
N ILE A 200 -21.41 -32.42 -5.47
CA ILE A 200 -21.26 -30.99 -5.75
C ILE A 200 -21.10 -30.25 -4.43
N ASN A 201 -19.95 -29.57 -4.29
CA ASN A 201 -19.55 -28.91 -3.05
C ASN A 201 -19.43 -27.39 -3.18
N SER A 202 -19.51 -26.87 -4.39
CA SER A 202 -19.69 -25.45 -4.63
C SER A 202 -20.51 -25.16 -5.86
N VAL A 203 -21.39 -24.15 -5.76
CA VAL A 203 -22.17 -23.65 -6.88
C VAL A 203 -22.32 -22.14 -6.80
N ILE A 204 -21.99 -21.43 -7.89
CA ILE A 204 -22.16 -19.98 -7.98
C ILE A 204 -22.68 -19.57 -9.37
N PRO A 205 -23.48 -18.50 -9.47
CA PRO A 205 -23.69 -17.84 -10.74
C PRO A 205 -22.38 -17.19 -11.22
N MET A 206 -22.10 -17.29 -12.51
CA MET A 206 -21.02 -16.52 -13.13
C MET A 206 -21.47 -15.08 -13.38
N ARG A 207 -20.49 -14.18 -13.55
CA ARG A 207 -20.73 -12.72 -13.65
C ARG A 207 -21.55 -12.31 -14.86
N ASP A 208 -21.53 -13.11 -15.93
CA ASP A 208 -22.32 -12.85 -17.13
C ASP A 208 -23.82 -13.13 -16.95
N GLY A 209 -24.22 -13.72 -15.81
CA GLY A 209 -25.60 -14.10 -15.50
C GLY A 209 -26.16 -15.24 -16.36
N LYS A 210 -25.38 -15.78 -17.30
CA LYS A 210 -25.78 -16.83 -18.24
C LYS A 210 -25.25 -18.20 -17.85
N HIS A 211 -24.21 -18.26 -17.03
CA HIS A 211 -23.57 -19.51 -16.65
C HIS A 211 -23.59 -19.78 -15.14
N ILE A 212 -23.42 -21.06 -14.81
CA ILE A 212 -23.21 -21.57 -13.44
C ILE A 212 -21.87 -22.27 -13.38
N LEU A 213 -21.07 -21.95 -12.36
CA LEU A 213 -19.82 -22.66 -12.04
C LEU A 213 -20.10 -23.65 -10.92
N ALA A 214 -19.75 -24.92 -11.13
CA ALA A 214 -19.95 -25.99 -10.15
C ALA A 214 -18.67 -26.81 -9.94
N SER A 215 -18.41 -27.20 -8.68
CA SER A 215 -17.30 -28.06 -8.30
C SER A 215 -17.83 -29.41 -7.80
N LEU A 216 -17.43 -30.47 -8.48
CA LEU A 216 -17.86 -31.85 -8.29
C LEU A 216 -16.71 -32.63 -7.63
N ARG A 217 -16.84 -32.93 -6.33
CA ARG A 217 -15.75 -33.44 -5.50
C ARG A 217 -15.36 -34.88 -5.85
N SER A 218 -16.35 -35.77 -5.93
CA SER A 218 -16.11 -37.22 -5.97
C SER A 218 -15.57 -37.73 -7.30
N VAL A 219 -15.65 -36.88 -8.33
CA VAL A 219 -15.15 -37.12 -9.70
C VAL A 219 -13.97 -36.21 -10.07
N SER A 220 -13.47 -35.37 -9.13
CA SER A 220 -12.41 -34.37 -9.39
C SER A 220 -12.68 -33.47 -10.60
N ALA A 221 -13.82 -32.77 -10.63
CA ALA A 221 -14.13 -31.91 -11.76
C ALA A 221 -14.71 -30.54 -11.38
N VAL A 222 -14.35 -29.52 -12.13
CA VAL A 222 -15.03 -28.22 -12.15
C VAL A 222 -15.64 -28.03 -13.51
N ILE A 223 -16.92 -27.65 -13.56
CA ILE A 223 -17.69 -27.48 -14.80
C ILE A 223 -18.36 -26.10 -14.85
N ILE A 224 -18.54 -25.59 -16.07
CA ILE A 224 -19.39 -24.43 -16.35
C ILE A 224 -20.60 -24.90 -17.14
N ILE A 225 -21.78 -24.56 -16.65
CA ILE A 225 -23.08 -24.92 -17.22
C ILE A 225 -23.72 -23.68 -17.82
N GLU A 226 -24.16 -23.74 -19.08
CA GLU A 226 -25.00 -22.70 -19.68
C GLU A 226 -26.45 -22.86 -19.19
N ARG A 227 -27.00 -21.82 -18.56
CA ARG A 227 -28.31 -21.88 -17.89
C ARG A 227 -29.47 -22.19 -18.83
N SER A 228 -29.47 -21.61 -20.02
CA SER A 228 -30.57 -21.72 -20.99
C SER A 228 -30.72 -23.12 -21.57
N THR A 229 -29.60 -23.81 -21.78
CA THR A 229 -29.58 -25.13 -22.43
C THR A 229 -29.36 -26.28 -21.44
N GLY A 230 -28.73 -26.00 -20.29
CA GLY A 230 -28.27 -27.00 -19.33
C GLY A 230 -26.98 -27.72 -19.77
N ASN A 231 -26.35 -27.26 -20.86
CA ASN A 231 -25.15 -27.89 -21.41
C ASN A 231 -23.91 -27.52 -20.63
N ILE A 232 -22.99 -28.48 -20.49
CA ILE A 232 -21.65 -28.23 -19.95
C ILE A 232 -20.80 -27.63 -21.08
N VAL A 233 -20.42 -26.36 -20.95
CA VAL A 233 -19.68 -25.61 -21.97
C VAL A 233 -18.18 -25.50 -21.67
N TRP A 234 -17.77 -25.87 -20.46
CA TRP A 234 -16.37 -25.93 -20.06
C TRP A 234 -16.18 -26.92 -18.92
N LYS A 235 -15.02 -27.59 -18.88
CA LYS A 235 -14.64 -28.50 -17.80
C LYS A 235 -13.12 -28.50 -17.55
N LEU A 236 -12.75 -28.73 -16.31
CA LEU A 236 -11.41 -29.09 -15.85
C LEU A 236 -11.53 -30.34 -14.97
N GLY A 237 -10.75 -31.38 -15.25
CA GLY A 237 -10.99 -32.72 -14.72
C GLY A 237 -9.85 -33.29 -13.86
N PRO A 238 -9.87 -34.61 -13.61
CA PRO A 238 -8.93 -35.31 -12.73
C PRO A 238 -7.48 -35.32 -13.23
N GLU A 239 -7.24 -34.92 -14.48
CA GLU A 239 -5.90 -34.69 -15.03
C GLU A 239 -5.19 -33.51 -14.35
N VAL A 240 -5.95 -32.56 -13.77
CA VAL A 240 -5.41 -31.42 -13.00
C VAL A 240 -5.83 -31.48 -11.53
N LEU A 241 -7.08 -31.87 -11.27
CA LEU A 241 -7.73 -31.68 -9.97
C LEU A 241 -7.76 -32.95 -9.11
N ALA A 242 -7.73 -32.75 -7.79
CA ALA A 242 -7.82 -33.83 -6.81
C ALA A 242 -8.77 -33.45 -5.67
N GLN A 243 -10.06 -33.78 -5.83
CA GLN A 243 -11.13 -33.56 -4.84
C GLN A 243 -11.29 -32.11 -4.36
N GLN A 244 -11.18 -31.19 -5.31
CA GLN A 244 -11.20 -29.74 -5.12
C GLN A 244 -12.51 -29.21 -4.51
N HIS A 245 -12.44 -28.01 -3.95
CA HIS A 245 -13.54 -27.22 -3.39
C HIS A 245 -13.51 -25.79 -3.93
N ASN A 246 -14.65 -25.13 -3.77
CA ASN A 246 -14.78 -23.67 -3.85
C ASN A 246 -14.13 -23.08 -5.12
N ALA A 247 -14.57 -23.54 -6.28
CA ALA A 247 -14.24 -22.89 -7.53
C ALA A 247 -14.97 -21.54 -7.62
N THR A 248 -14.24 -20.47 -7.94
CA THR A 248 -14.79 -19.12 -8.08
C THR A 248 -14.23 -18.39 -9.31
N GLU A 249 -15.07 -17.65 -10.02
CA GLU A 249 -14.63 -16.76 -11.10
C GLU A 249 -13.98 -15.47 -10.55
N LEU A 250 -12.82 -15.10 -11.11
CA LEU A 250 -12.11 -13.86 -10.80
C LEU A 250 -12.47 -12.73 -11.79
N ASP A 251 -12.11 -11.49 -11.47
CA ASP A 251 -12.40 -10.31 -12.31
C ASP A 251 -11.81 -10.41 -13.73
N ASN A 252 -10.70 -11.13 -13.90
CA ASN A 252 -10.04 -11.37 -15.19
C ASN A 252 -10.67 -12.54 -15.99
N GLY A 253 -11.71 -13.19 -15.46
CA GLY A 253 -12.37 -14.35 -16.07
C GLY A 253 -11.68 -15.70 -15.81
N ASN A 254 -10.57 -15.71 -15.06
CA ASN A 254 -9.92 -16.94 -14.61
C ASN A 254 -10.70 -17.61 -13.48
N ILE A 255 -10.44 -18.89 -13.25
CA ILE A 255 -11.07 -19.67 -12.18
C ILE A 255 -10.06 -19.93 -11.08
N LEU A 256 -10.34 -19.42 -9.87
CA LEU A 256 -9.62 -19.77 -8.65
C LEU A 256 -10.23 -21.04 -8.05
N ILE A 257 -9.40 -22.02 -7.72
CA ILE A 257 -9.83 -23.33 -7.24
C ILE A 257 -8.99 -23.72 -6.02
N PHE A 258 -9.65 -24.19 -4.96
CA PHE A 258 -8.99 -24.80 -3.80
C PHE A 258 -8.89 -26.31 -4.00
N ASP A 259 -7.71 -26.82 -4.30
CA ASP A 259 -7.48 -28.20 -4.73
C ASP A 259 -6.85 -29.04 -3.59
N ASN A 260 -7.67 -29.88 -2.96
CA ASN A 260 -7.35 -30.56 -1.69
C ASN A 260 -6.23 -31.58 -1.79
N GLY A 261 -6.15 -32.34 -2.88
CA GLY A 261 -5.04 -33.28 -3.13
C GLY A 261 -5.14 -34.67 -2.48
N ALA A 262 -6.25 -35.03 -1.83
CA ALA A 262 -6.35 -36.26 -1.02
C ALA A 262 -6.03 -37.57 -1.76
N PHE A 263 -6.16 -37.61 -3.10
CA PHE A 263 -5.85 -38.76 -3.95
C PHE A 263 -5.25 -38.30 -5.28
N ARG A 264 -4.31 -37.35 -5.22
CA ARG A 264 -3.68 -36.81 -6.41
C ARG A 264 -2.84 -37.89 -7.11
N ASN A 265 -3.13 -38.14 -8.38
CA ASN A 265 -2.41 -39.13 -9.17
C ASN A 265 -0.97 -38.67 -9.44
N GLY A 266 -0.02 -39.61 -9.43
CA GLY A 266 1.39 -39.36 -9.76
C GLY A 266 2.22 -38.76 -8.63
N GLU A 267 1.63 -38.54 -7.45
CA GLU A 267 2.28 -37.88 -6.31
C GLU A 267 2.28 -38.82 -5.10
N SER A 268 3.45 -39.02 -4.48
CA SER A 268 3.58 -39.89 -3.30
C SER A 268 3.20 -39.21 -1.99
N ILE A 269 3.13 -37.86 -2.00
CA ILE A 269 2.81 -37.04 -0.83
C ILE A 269 1.60 -36.20 -1.17
N THR A 270 0.56 -36.28 -0.34
CA THR A 270 -0.66 -35.48 -0.49
C THR A 270 -0.43 -34.07 0.04
N TYR A 271 -0.83 -33.07 -0.74
CA TYR A 271 -0.77 -31.66 -0.38
C TYR A 271 -1.97 -30.90 -0.93
N THR A 272 -2.36 -29.84 -0.23
CA THR A 272 -3.37 -28.90 -0.71
C THR A 272 -2.69 -27.77 -1.46
N ARG A 273 -3.36 -27.25 -2.49
CA ARG A 273 -2.95 -26.05 -3.22
C ARG A 273 -4.14 -25.17 -3.55
N ALA A 274 -3.88 -23.88 -3.74
CA ALA A 274 -4.80 -23.00 -4.43
C ALA A 274 -4.23 -22.71 -5.82
N ILE A 275 -5.06 -22.83 -6.86
CA ILE A 275 -4.65 -22.61 -8.25
C ILE A 275 -5.56 -21.60 -8.92
N GLU A 276 -4.99 -20.73 -9.73
CA GLU A 276 -5.70 -19.91 -10.70
C GLU A 276 -5.51 -20.52 -12.07
N VAL A 277 -6.62 -20.83 -12.74
CA VAL A 277 -6.63 -21.46 -14.05
C VAL A 277 -7.15 -20.48 -15.08
N ASP A 278 -6.37 -20.26 -16.13
CA ASP A 278 -6.81 -19.50 -17.30
C ASP A 278 -7.95 -20.25 -18.01
N ARG A 279 -9.09 -19.59 -18.18
CA ARG A 279 -10.30 -20.25 -18.67
C ARG A 279 -10.17 -20.75 -20.11
N GLN A 280 -9.43 -20.03 -20.96
CA GLN A 280 -9.34 -20.37 -22.38
C GLN A 280 -8.34 -21.52 -22.63
N THR A 281 -7.15 -21.39 -22.07
CA THR A 281 -6.03 -22.32 -22.25
C THR A 281 -6.07 -23.49 -21.29
N LYS A 282 -6.80 -23.37 -20.18
CA LYS A 282 -6.84 -24.32 -19.05
C LYS A 282 -5.50 -24.51 -18.34
N ASN A 283 -4.56 -23.59 -18.56
CA ASN A 283 -3.27 -23.61 -17.89
C ASN A 283 -3.39 -23.04 -16.46
N ILE A 284 -2.63 -23.62 -15.53
CA ILE A 284 -2.42 -23.01 -14.21
C ILE A 284 -1.52 -21.79 -14.38
N VAL A 285 -2.04 -20.60 -14.14
CA VAL A 285 -1.32 -19.33 -14.26
C VAL A 285 -0.82 -18.78 -12.92
N TRP A 286 -1.36 -19.31 -11.82
CA TRP A 286 -0.84 -19.07 -10.48
C TRP A 286 -1.11 -20.29 -9.59
N GLU A 287 -0.17 -20.57 -8.69
CA GLU A 287 -0.31 -21.65 -7.70
C GLU A 287 0.29 -21.20 -6.36
N TYR A 288 -0.44 -21.46 -5.29
CA TYR A 288 0.11 -21.52 -3.94
C TYR A 288 0.03 -22.94 -3.40
N ARG A 289 1.17 -23.44 -2.91
CA ARG A 289 1.32 -24.62 -2.07
C ARG A 289 2.48 -24.38 -1.11
N ASP A 290 2.48 -25.03 0.05
CA ASP A 290 3.66 -24.95 0.94
C ASP A 290 4.83 -25.71 0.30
N ARG A 291 5.84 -24.98 -0.16
CA ARG A 291 7.06 -25.55 -0.77
C ARG A 291 8.16 -25.83 0.24
N SER A 292 8.07 -25.27 1.45
CA SER A 292 9.11 -25.39 2.46
C SER A 292 9.10 -26.79 3.09
N GLN A 293 7.91 -27.31 3.36
CA GLN A 293 7.66 -28.65 3.87
C GLN A 293 6.26 -29.06 3.39
N MET A 294 6.19 -29.88 2.33
CA MET A 294 4.97 -30.18 1.56
C MET A 294 3.76 -30.68 2.40
N HIS A 295 3.97 -31.10 3.65
CA HIS A 295 2.95 -31.61 4.57
C HIS A 295 2.36 -30.55 5.52
N ASN A 296 2.90 -29.32 5.56
CA ASN A 296 2.45 -28.28 6.49
C ASN A 296 1.22 -27.49 5.99
N PHE A 297 0.73 -27.79 4.79
CA PHE A 297 -0.55 -27.32 4.29
C PHE A 297 -1.26 -28.47 3.55
N PHE A 298 -2.14 -29.16 4.26
CA PHE A 298 -2.92 -30.23 3.70
C PHE A 298 -4.24 -30.39 4.46
N THR A 299 -5.36 -30.05 3.81
CA THR A 299 -6.70 -30.40 4.29
C THR A 299 -7.36 -31.35 3.29
N PRO A 300 -7.69 -32.60 3.67
CA PRO A 300 -8.22 -33.60 2.74
C PRO A 300 -9.64 -33.29 2.26
N PHE A 301 -10.33 -32.38 2.95
CA PHE A 301 -11.67 -31.96 2.60
C PHE A 301 -11.97 -30.52 2.98
N MET A 302 -13.06 -30.00 2.37
CA MET A 302 -13.54 -28.63 2.58
C MET A 302 -12.47 -27.62 2.13
N GLY A 303 -12.54 -26.39 2.64
CA GLY A 303 -11.57 -25.35 2.35
C GLY A 303 -12.04 -24.36 1.29
N SER A 304 -11.37 -23.22 1.30
CA SER A 304 -11.66 -22.10 0.41
C SER A 304 -10.38 -21.34 0.08
N ALA A 305 -10.40 -20.71 -1.09
CA ALA A 305 -9.47 -19.69 -1.50
C ALA A 305 -10.28 -18.46 -1.92
N GLN A 306 -9.94 -17.29 -1.38
CA GLN A 306 -10.55 -16.02 -1.76
C GLN A 306 -9.47 -15.05 -2.19
N ARG A 307 -9.51 -14.62 -3.46
CA ARG A 307 -8.67 -13.52 -3.94
C ARG A 307 -9.16 -12.21 -3.29
N LEU A 308 -8.23 -11.47 -2.69
CA LEU A 308 -8.48 -10.20 -2.02
C LEU A 308 -8.14 -9.02 -2.96
N ALA A 309 -8.66 -7.83 -2.67
CA ALA A 309 -8.53 -6.68 -3.58
C ALA A 309 -7.08 -6.17 -3.74
N ASN A 310 -6.20 -6.41 -2.76
CA ASN A 310 -4.76 -6.13 -2.90
C ASN A 310 -4.02 -7.22 -3.73
N GLY A 311 -4.73 -8.25 -4.19
CA GLY A 311 -4.20 -9.36 -4.96
C GLY A 311 -3.68 -10.53 -4.12
N ASN A 312 -3.68 -10.43 -2.79
CA ASN A 312 -3.39 -11.56 -1.90
C ASN A 312 -4.52 -12.60 -1.96
N THR A 313 -4.29 -13.78 -1.37
CA THR A 313 -5.29 -14.85 -1.29
C THR A 313 -5.47 -15.26 0.16
N LEU A 314 -6.70 -15.19 0.67
CA LEU A 314 -7.07 -15.82 1.95
C LEU A 314 -7.34 -17.31 1.69
N LEU A 315 -6.78 -18.17 2.53
CA LEU A 315 -6.90 -19.62 2.48
C LEU A 315 -7.51 -20.14 3.79
N CYS A 316 -8.44 -21.09 3.67
CA CYS A 316 -9.03 -21.82 4.79
C CYS A 316 -8.58 -23.29 4.76
N GLU A 317 -7.63 -23.64 5.62
CA GLU A 317 -7.25 -25.02 5.94
C GLU A 317 -8.25 -25.62 6.93
N SER A 318 -9.34 -26.11 6.36
CA SER A 318 -10.58 -26.44 7.08
C SER A 318 -10.45 -27.47 8.19
N ALA A 319 -9.81 -28.62 7.94
CA ALA A 319 -9.74 -29.71 8.92
C ALA A 319 -9.00 -29.32 10.21
N PHE A 320 -8.14 -28.30 10.14
CA PHE A 320 -7.30 -27.83 11.25
C PHE A 320 -7.69 -26.43 11.76
N GLY A 321 -8.78 -25.87 11.22
CA GLY A 321 -9.29 -24.56 11.62
C GLY A 321 -8.34 -23.39 11.33
N ARG A 322 -7.35 -23.58 10.44
CA ARG A 322 -6.31 -22.59 10.15
C ARG A 322 -6.72 -21.71 8.98
N LEU A 323 -6.72 -20.41 9.20
CA LEU A 323 -6.98 -19.37 8.22
C LEU A 323 -5.69 -18.60 8.01
N PHE A 324 -5.29 -18.37 6.76
CA PHE A 324 -4.05 -17.65 6.49
C PHE A 324 -4.08 -16.90 5.17
N GLU A 325 -3.34 -15.81 5.10
CA GLU A 325 -3.28 -14.93 3.94
C GLU A 325 -1.90 -15.02 3.29
N VAL A 326 -1.87 -15.19 1.98
CA VAL A 326 -0.65 -15.27 1.19
C VAL A 326 -0.59 -14.16 0.15
N THR A 327 0.57 -13.57 -0.01
CA THR A 327 0.84 -12.65 -1.12
C THR A 327 0.94 -13.40 -2.45
N LYS A 328 0.97 -12.68 -3.57
CA LYS A 328 1.09 -13.28 -4.91
C LYS A 328 2.34 -14.15 -5.08
N ASP A 329 3.44 -13.78 -4.44
CA ASP A 329 4.71 -14.51 -4.41
C ASP A 329 4.75 -15.64 -3.37
N GLY A 330 3.66 -15.85 -2.61
CA GLY A 330 3.52 -16.95 -1.66
C GLY A 330 4.05 -16.68 -0.25
N TYR A 331 4.35 -15.44 0.10
CA TYR A 331 4.70 -15.07 1.47
C TYR A 331 3.44 -15.08 2.37
N VAL A 332 3.49 -15.82 3.48
CA VAL A 332 2.40 -15.86 4.46
C VAL A 332 2.47 -14.58 5.29
N CYS A 333 1.47 -13.71 5.14
CA CYS A 333 1.43 -12.39 5.78
C CYS A 333 0.40 -12.27 6.91
N TRP A 334 -0.46 -13.26 7.10
CA TRP A 334 -1.37 -13.34 8.24
C TRP A 334 -1.77 -14.79 8.49
N GLU A 335 -1.93 -15.17 9.76
CA GLU A 335 -2.38 -16.49 10.16
C GLU A 335 -3.17 -16.44 11.47
N PHE A 336 -4.32 -17.10 11.46
CA PHE A 336 -5.22 -17.26 12.59
C PHE A 336 -5.71 -18.70 12.65
N ILE A 337 -5.70 -19.30 13.83
CA ILE A 337 -6.21 -20.66 14.05
C ILE A 337 -7.44 -20.58 14.95
N ASN A 338 -8.57 -21.12 14.50
CA ASN A 338 -9.82 -21.14 15.25
C ASN A 338 -9.59 -21.69 16.68
N PRO A 339 -9.80 -20.87 17.74
CA PRO A 339 -9.61 -21.28 19.12
C PRO A 339 -10.81 -22.03 19.72
N HIS A 340 -11.93 -22.14 18.98
CA HIS A 340 -13.15 -22.77 19.47
C HIS A 340 -13.13 -24.28 19.18
N PHE A 341 -12.78 -25.06 20.20
CA PHE A 341 -12.83 -26.53 20.19
C PHE A 341 -14.13 -26.99 20.85
N ALA A 342 -14.89 -27.85 20.17
CA ALA A 342 -16.07 -28.48 20.74
C ALA A 342 -16.34 -29.83 20.05
N PRO A 343 -16.99 -30.80 20.70
CA PRO A 343 -17.44 -32.02 20.06
C PRO A 343 -18.64 -31.75 19.14
N TYR A 344 -18.88 -32.63 18.16
CA TYR A 344 -20.13 -32.58 17.40
C TYR A 344 -21.32 -32.92 18.31
N PRO A 345 -22.39 -32.10 18.31
CA PRO A 345 -23.53 -32.33 19.20
C PRO A 345 -24.37 -33.53 18.79
N ASP A 346 -24.42 -33.87 17.50
CA ASP A 346 -25.22 -35.00 17.02
C ASP A 346 -24.49 -36.34 17.19
N GLN A 347 -25.24 -37.35 17.65
CA GLN A 347 -24.66 -38.64 18.03
C GLN A 347 -24.05 -39.41 16.83
N ALA A 348 -24.64 -39.27 15.64
CA ALA A 348 -24.16 -39.93 14.44
C ALA A 348 -22.80 -39.38 13.99
N THR A 349 -22.64 -38.06 13.93
CA THR A 349 -21.38 -37.43 13.52
C THR A 349 -20.29 -37.60 14.59
N SER A 350 -20.64 -37.50 15.87
CA SER A 350 -19.66 -37.68 16.97
C SER A 350 -19.09 -39.11 17.07
N LYS A 351 -19.84 -40.14 16.66
CA LYS A 351 -19.31 -41.51 16.54
C LYS A 351 -18.23 -41.63 15.47
N ILE A 352 -18.35 -40.88 14.37
CA ILE A 352 -17.39 -40.88 13.26
C ILE A 352 -16.19 -39.98 13.57
N PHE A 353 -16.44 -38.83 14.21
CA PHE A 353 -15.44 -37.83 14.59
C PHE A 353 -15.42 -37.68 16.12
N PRO A 354 -14.81 -38.63 16.84
CA PRO A 354 -14.72 -38.56 18.29
C PRO A 354 -13.80 -37.42 18.74
N GLY A 355 -14.16 -36.75 19.83
CA GLY A 355 -13.37 -35.67 20.44
C GLY A 355 -13.78 -34.26 19.98
N GLU A 356 -13.00 -33.28 20.41
CA GLU A 356 -13.23 -31.88 20.08
C GLU A 356 -12.65 -31.54 18.69
N SER A 357 -13.37 -30.72 17.94
CA SER A 357 -12.96 -30.22 16.64
C SER A 357 -13.03 -28.69 16.62
N ASN A 358 -12.03 -28.06 16.01
CA ASN A 358 -12.04 -26.65 15.64
C ASN A 358 -12.20 -26.46 14.12
N ALA A 359 -12.66 -27.49 13.41
CA ALA A 359 -12.75 -27.46 11.95
C ALA A 359 -13.70 -26.38 11.45
N LEU A 360 -13.35 -25.80 10.30
CA LEU A 360 -14.14 -24.82 9.56
C LEU A 360 -14.56 -25.44 8.22
N PHE A 361 -15.53 -24.84 7.53
CA PHE A 361 -15.84 -25.21 6.15
C PHE A 361 -15.21 -24.25 5.13
N ARG A 362 -15.40 -22.95 5.35
CA ARG A 362 -14.85 -21.83 4.58
C ARG A 362 -14.67 -20.63 5.51
N ALA A 363 -13.91 -19.65 5.06
CA ALA A 363 -13.82 -18.34 5.68
C ALA A 363 -13.74 -17.25 4.60
N TYR A 364 -14.14 -16.04 4.97
CA TYR A 364 -14.18 -14.88 4.09
C TYR A 364 -13.55 -13.67 4.77
N ARG A 365 -12.69 -12.95 4.05
CA ARG A 365 -12.17 -11.65 4.45
C ARG A 365 -12.96 -10.55 3.77
N TYR A 366 -13.31 -9.55 4.55
CA TYR A 366 -14.01 -8.34 4.11
C TYR A 366 -13.22 -7.10 4.51
N SER A 367 -13.21 -6.10 3.64
CA SER A 367 -12.86 -4.74 4.01
C SER A 367 -13.92 -4.13 4.94
N LEU A 368 -13.58 -3.03 5.61
CA LEU A 368 -14.57 -2.29 6.41
C LEU A 368 -15.74 -1.77 5.56
N GLU A 369 -15.47 -1.45 4.30
CA GLU A 369 -16.46 -0.91 3.35
C GLU A 369 -17.53 -1.94 2.98
N GLU A 370 -17.18 -3.22 2.99
CA GLU A 370 -18.11 -4.33 2.73
C GLU A 370 -18.98 -4.67 3.96
N ILE A 371 -18.80 -3.98 5.10
CA ILE A 371 -19.58 -4.20 6.32
C ILE A 371 -20.21 -2.87 6.80
N PRO A 372 -21.33 -2.43 6.19
CA PRO A 372 -21.88 -1.09 6.38
C PRO A 372 -22.21 -0.74 7.84
N TRP A 373 -22.80 -1.69 8.58
CA TRP A 373 -23.17 -1.49 9.98
C TRP A 373 -21.94 -1.39 10.89
N LEU A 374 -20.86 -2.11 10.60
CA LEU A 374 -19.63 -2.05 11.38
C LEU A 374 -18.90 -0.74 11.11
N LYS A 375 -18.87 -0.29 9.85
CA LYS A 375 -18.38 1.05 9.48
C LYS A 375 -19.12 2.14 10.26
N LYS A 376 -20.45 2.05 10.35
CA LYS A 376 -21.27 2.99 11.14
C LYS A 376 -20.97 2.89 12.64
N LYS A 377 -20.84 1.68 13.19
CA LYS A 377 -20.54 1.43 14.61
C LYS A 377 -19.19 2.01 15.02
N LEU A 378 -18.16 1.80 14.20
CA LEU A 378 -16.80 2.32 14.45
C LEU A 378 -16.69 3.82 14.15
N GLY A 379 -17.50 4.35 13.22
CA GLY A 379 -17.61 5.79 12.96
C GLY A 379 -18.50 6.55 13.96
N GLY A 380 -19.11 5.85 14.94
CA GLY A 380 -20.10 6.39 15.89
C GLY A 380 -19.58 6.66 17.31
N THR A 381 -18.29 6.49 17.57
CA THR A 381 -17.65 6.97 18.81
C THR A 381 -16.89 8.25 18.51
N ASP A 382 -17.50 9.37 18.89
CA ASP A 382 -16.92 10.70 18.86
C ASP A 382 -15.60 10.73 19.63
N GLY A 383 -14.49 11.07 18.95
CA GLY A 383 -13.21 11.34 19.61
C GLY A 383 -11.98 11.21 18.71
N GLU A 384 -11.93 10.21 17.82
CA GLU A 384 -10.72 9.92 17.02
C GLU A 384 -10.98 9.77 15.51
N ALA A 385 -12.25 9.82 15.08
CA ALA A 385 -12.68 9.56 13.70
C ALA A 385 -12.60 10.76 12.74
N GLN A 386 -11.90 11.84 13.07
CA GLN A 386 -11.71 12.95 12.13
C GLN A 386 -10.64 12.67 11.05
N ALA A 387 -9.80 11.64 11.23
CA ALA A 387 -8.75 11.29 10.27
C ALA A 387 -9.12 10.15 9.29
N SER A 388 -10.05 9.25 9.68
CA SER A 388 -10.38 8.04 8.88
C SER A 388 -11.71 8.14 8.13
N GLY A 389 -12.67 8.91 8.65
CA GLY A 389 -13.96 9.17 7.99
C GLY A 389 -13.82 9.90 6.65
N ILE A 390 -12.72 10.63 6.44
CA ILE A 390 -12.51 11.36 5.19
C ILE A 390 -12.09 10.41 4.05
N LEU A 391 -11.37 9.31 4.33
CA LEU A 391 -10.97 8.33 3.29
C LEU A 391 -12.14 7.42 2.86
N GLY A 392 -12.99 7.01 3.80
CA GLY A 392 -14.14 6.13 3.53
C GLY A 392 -15.31 6.81 2.81
N SER A 393 -15.35 8.15 2.74
CA SER A 393 -16.29 8.89 1.90
C SER A 393 -15.78 9.14 0.47
N MET A 394 -14.55 8.73 0.14
CA MET A 394 -13.93 9.01 -1.16
C MET A 394 -14.21 7.94 -2.22
N LEU A 395 -14.49 6.69 -1.84
CA LEU A 395 -14.62 5.59 -2.81
C LEU A 395 -15.77 5.79 -3.82
N PRO A 396 -16.98 6.22 -3.42
CA PRO A 396 -18.03 6.58 -4.38
C PRO A 396 -17.72 7.86 -5.16
N CYS A 397 -16.71 8.61 -4.72
CA CYS A 397 -16.33 9.91 -5.24
C CYS A 397 -15.24 9.82 -6.33
N MET A 398 -14.63 8.65 -6.51
CA MET A 398 -13.62 8.43 -7.55
C MET A 398 -14.24 8.07 -8.91
N ASP A 399 -15.47 7.53 -8.92
CA ASP A 399 -16.21 7.25 -10.16
C ASP A 399 -16.88 8.50 -10.75
N ASP A 400 -17.23 9.50 -9.91
CA ASP A 400 -17.81 10.78 -10.32
C ASP A 400 -16.85 11.95 -10.12
N ILE A 401 -16.55 12.69 -11.20
CA ILE A 401 -15.76 13.94 -11.13
C ILE A 401 -16.53 14.97 -10.28
N SER A 402 -16.11 15.19 -9.04
CA SER A 402 -16.78 16.10 -8.10
C SER A 402 -15.80 16.85 -7.18
N LYS A 403 -16.26 17.93 -6.52
CA LYS A 403 -15.45 18.70 -5.57
C LYS A 403 -14.94 17.84 -4.41
N SER A 404 -15.79 16.93 -3.95
CA SER A 404 -15.44 15.95 -2.94
C SER A 404 -14.32 15.03 -3.44
N ALA A 405 -14.28 14.69 -4.73
CA ALA A 405 -13.21 13.86 -5.32
C ALA A 405 -11.86 14.60 -5.30
N VAL A 406 -11.88 15.91 -5.57
CA VAL A 406 -10.69 16.76 -5.48
C VAL A 406 -10.18 16.83 -4.04
N GLN A 407 -11.07 17.16 -3.08
CA GLN A 407 -10.74 17.17 -1.64
C GLN A 407 -10.17 15.82 -1.18
N SER A 408 -10.76 14.76 -1.70
CA SER A 408 -10.41 13.38 -1.40
C SER A 408 -8.98 13.06 -1.81
N ASN A 409 -8.67 13.26 -3.09
CA ASN A 409 -7.34 13.01 -3.61
C ASN A 409 -6.27 13.93 -2.98
N ILE A 410 -6.60 15.18 -2.61
CA ILE A 410 -5.70 16.07 -1.85
C ILE A 410 -5.33 15.47 -0.49
N LEU A 411 -6.33 14.96 0.25
CA LEU A 411 -6.09 14.40 1.58
C LEU A 411 -5.35 13.05 1.51
N ILE A 412 -5.63 12.22 0.50
CA ILE A 412 -4.81 11.03 0.20
C ILE A 412 -3.36 11.43 -0.11
N THR A 413 -3.16 12.48 -0.92
CA THR A 413 -1.82 13.01 -1.23
C THR A 413 -1.07 13.39 0.04
N MET A 414 -1.71 14.16 0.92
CA MET A 414 -1.13 14.57 2.22
C MET A 414 -0.82 13.38 3.13
N TYR A 415 -1.73 12.40 3.20
CA TYR A 415 -1.51 11.18 3.95
C TYR A 415 -0.30 10.39 3.41
N LEU A 416 -0.23 10.19 2.10
CA LEU A 416 0.86 9.45 1.44
C LEU A 416 2.21 10.18 1.57
N LEU A 417 2.22 11.52 1.55
CA LEU A 417 3.41 12.31 1.88
C LEU A 417 3.85 12.05 3.32
N GLY A 418 2.93 12.07 4.29
CA GLY A 418 3.19 11.71 5.68
C GLY A 418 3.55 10.23 5.89
N ALA A 419 3.12 9.33 5.00
CA ALA A 419 3.50 7.92 5.00
C ALA A 419 4.83 7.64 4.27
N SER A 420 5.55 8.68 3.87
CA SER A 420 6.82 8.58 3.13
C SER A 420 6.68 7.91 1.75
N ARG A 421 5.47 7.86 1.18
CA ARG A 421 5.14 7.26 -0.13
C ARG A 421 5.06 8.34 -1.21
N ARG A 422 6.15 9.10 -1.41
CA ARG A 422 6.18 10.32 -2.27
C ARG A 422 5.72 10.09 -3.71
N ASN A 423 6.05 8.95 -4.31
CA ASN A 423 5.62 8.62 -5.68
C ASN A 423 4.12 8.33 -5.77
N ALA A 424 3.57 7.59 -4.82
CA ALA A 424 2.14 7.36 -4.76
C ALA A 424 1.39 8.68 -4.53
N ALA A 425 1.87 9.52 -3.60
CA ALA A 425 1.32 10.86 -3.37
C ALA A 425 1.25 11.69 -4.67
N PHE A 426 2.30 11.63 -5.50
CA PHE A 426 2.33 12.34 -6.78
C PHE A 426 1.25 11.86 -7.75
N MET A 427 1.00 10.55 -7.81
CA MET A 427 -0.05 9.99 -8.67
C MET A 427 -1.45 10.44 -8.25
N TYR A 428 -1.73 10.45 -6.95
CA TYR A 428 -3.02 10.92 -6.42
C TYR A 428 -3.19 12.44 -6.59
N LEU A 429 -2.10 13.21 -6.44
CA LEU A 429 -2.12 14.64 -6.72
C LEU A 429 -2.46 14.91 -8.18
N GLY A 430 -1.86 14.17 -9.12
CA GLY A 430 -2.18 14.27 -10.55
C GLY A 430 -3.66 13.99 -10.83
N SER A 431 -4.27 13.03 -10.15
CA SER A 431 -5.71 12.78 -10.23
C SER A 431 -6.54 13.94 -9.67
N ALA A 432 -6.15 14.52 -8.53
CA ALA A 432 -6.80 15.70 -7.95
C ALA A 432 -6.76 16.91 -8.90
N VAL A 433 -5.59 17.16 -9.51
CA VAL A 433 -5.36 18.25 -10.46
C VAL A 433 -6.23 18.06 -11.70
N ARG A 434 -6.26 16.86 -12.29
CA ARG A 434 -7.14 16.57 -13.44
C ARG A 434 -8.62 16.77 -13.13
N ALA A 435 -9.08 16.31 -11.96
CA ALA A 435 -10.46 16.51 -11.53
C ALA A 435 -10.78 18.00 -11.29
N ALA A 436 -9.84 18.76 -10.73
CA ALA A 436 -10.01 20.20 -10.53
C ALA A 436 -10.12 20.97 -11.85
N TYR A 437 -9.29 20.63 -12.85
CA TYR A 437 -9.39 21.18 -14.20
C TYR A 437 -10.73 20.87 -14.86
N ALA A 438 -11.20 19.63 -14.75
CA ALA A 438 -12.48 19.20 -15.30
C ALA A 438 -13.68 19.96 -14.67
N LEU A 439 -13.59 20.32 -13.40
CA LEU A 439 -14.61 21.09 -12.67
C LEU A 439 -14.49 22.61 -12.83
N GLY A 440 -13.47 23.09 -13.56
CA GLY A 440 -13.19 24.51 -13.73
C GLY A 440 -12.82 25.24 -12.45
N ILE A 441 -12.28 24.54 -11.43
CA ILE A 441 -11.96 25.13 -10.12
C ILE A 441 -10.89 26.24 -10.24
N GLN A 442 -9.97 26.12 -11.19
CA GLN A 442 -8.94 27.10 -11.53
C GLN A 442 -9.48 28.39 -12.16
N ARG A 443 -10.73 28.40 -12.63
CA ARG A 443 -11.31 29.51 -13.39
C ARG A 443 -12.06 30.47 -12.48
N HIS A 444 -11.41 31.58 -12.14
CA HIS A 444 -12.00 32.59 -11.25
C HIS A 444 -13.25 33.26 -11.84
N ASP A 445 -13.28 33.51 -13.15
CA ASP A 445 -14.46 34.02 -13.86
C ASP A 445 -15.66 33.09 -13.70
N VAL A 446 -15.44 31.78 -13.77
CA VAL A 446 -16.46 30.75 -13.52
C VAL A 446 -16.84 30.73 -12.03
N ASN A 447 -15.86 30.76 -11.13
CA ASN A 447 -16.09 30.71 -9.69
C ASN A 447 -16.97 31.86 -9.17
N LYS A 448 -16.85 33.08 -9.71
CA LYS A 448 -17.67 34.25 -9.31
C LYS A 448 -19.18 34.06 -9.48
N HIS A 449 -19.60 33.14 -10.35
CA HIS A 449 -21.02 32.87 -10.60
C HIS A 449 -21.64 31.94 -9.54
N PHE A 450 -20.84 31.32 -8.68
CA PHE A 450 -21.31 30.48 -7.58
C PHE A 450 -21.63 31.31 -6.33
N LYS A 451 -22.41 30.73 -5.43
CA LYS A 451 -22.69 31.34 -4.11
C LYS A 451 -21.39 31.59 -3.35
N GLN A 452 -21.32 32.64 -2.54
CA GLN A 452 -20.13 33.05 -1.80
C GLN A 452 -19.46 31.90 -1.01
N SER A 453 -20.26 31.05 -0.36
CA SER A 453 -19.74 29.88 0.38
C SER A 453 -19.05 28.86 -0.51
N GLU A 454 -19.56 28.65 -1.73
CA GLU A 454 -18.96 27.74 -2.70
C GLU A 454 -17.73 28.35 -3.39
N TYR A 455 -17.78 29.65 -3.69
CA TYR A 455 -16.64 30.41 -4.21
C TYR A 455 -15.42 30.25 -3.30
N LEU A 456 -15.58 30.48 -1.99
CA LEU A 456 -14.48 30.39 -1.02
C LEU A 456 -13.87 28.99 -0.93
N VAL A 457 -14.70 27.94 -1.02
CA VAL A 457 -14.22 26.55 -1.01
C VAL A 457 -13.43 26.24 -2.29
N ARG A 458 -13.92 26.67 -3.46
CA ARG A 458 -13.23 26.47 -4.74
C ARG A 458 -11.87 27.18 -4.77
N GLU A 459 -11.81 28.42 -4.31
CA GLU A 459 -10.56 29.19 -4.19
C GLU A 459 -9.57 28.53 -3.23
N SER A 460 -10.05 28.04 -2.09
CA SER A 460 -9.22 27.32 -1.11
C SER A 460 -8.68 26.01 -1.67
N LEU A 461 -9.49 25.25 -2.43
CA LEU A 461 -9.05 24.00 -3.04
C LEU A 461 -7.98 24.21 -4.09
N TRP A 462 -8.15 25.23 -4.94
CA TRP A 462 -7.14 25.57 -5.94
C TRP A 462 -5.81 25.95 -5.28
N LYS A 463 -5.85 26.80 -4.25
CA LYS A 463 -4.67 27.19 -3.48
C LYS A 463 -3.94 25.98 -2.89
N VAL A 464 -4.65 25.06 -2.24
CA VAL A 464 -4.06 23.85 -1.64
C VAL A 464 -3.42 22.96 -2.71
N LEU A 465 -4.08 22.77 -3.86
CA LEU A 465 -3.51 22.01 -4.98
C LEU A 465 -2.21 22.62 -5.47
N ARG A 466 -2.16 23.94 -5.65
CA ARG A 466 -0.96 24.64 -6.11
C ARG A 466 0.19 24.51 -5.12
N VAL A 467 -0.08 24.68 -3.82
CA VAL A 467 0.95 24.51 -2.77
C VAL A 467 1.54 23.10 -2.81
N LEU A 468 0.69 22.06 -2.94
CA LEU A 468 1.14 20.68 -2.98
C LEU A 468 1.91 20.35 -4.26
N ASP A 469 1.39 20.75 -5.41
CA ASP A 469 1.99 20.52 -6.72
C ASP A 469 3.38 21.14 -6.78
N LEU A 470 3.51 22.43 -6.46
CA LEU A 470 4.80 23.11 -6.52
C LEU A 470 5.81 22.54 -5.51
N PHE A 471 5.38 22.21 -4.30
CA PHE A 471 6.24 21.55 -3.31
C PHE A 471 6.75 20.20 -3.84
N MET A 472 5.85 19.36 -4.36
CA MET A 472 6.21 18.03 -4.84
C MET A 472 7.06 18.09 -6.10
N SER A 473 6.75 19.01 -7.02
CA SER A 473 7.51 19.26 -8.25
C SER A 473 8.95 19.67 -7.93
N ALA A 474 9.16 20.64 -7.04
CA ALA A 474 10.52 21.03 -6.67
C ALA A 474 11.25 19.99 -5.82
N SER A 475 10.56 19.28 -4.93
CA SER A 475 11.20 18.29 -4.05
C SER A 475 11.54 16.98 -4.77
N LEU A 476 10.82 16.65 -5.86
CA LEU A 476 11.03 15.44 -6.66
C LEU A 476 11.72 15.71 -8.02
N GLY A 477 11.96 16.97 -8.37
CA GLY A 477 12.53 17.34 -9.67
C GLY A 477 11.59 17.08 -10.84
N ARG A 478 10.28 17.29 -10.66
CA ARG A 478 9.23 17.06 -11.67
C ARG A 478 8.61 18.38 -12.14
N PRO A 479 8.10 18.47 -13.37
CA PRO A 479 7.35 19.64 -13.82
C PRO A 479 6.10 19.89 -12.95
N PRO A 480 5.71 21.15 -12.69
CA PRO A 480 4.40 21.50 -12.15
C PRO A 480 3.25 21.05 -13.06
N SER A 481 2.13 20.63 -12.48
CA SER A 481 0.89 20.28 -13.18
C SER A 481 -0.15 21.41 -13.13
N THR A 482 0.02 22.37 -12.24
CA THR A 482 -0.86 23.51 -12.00
C THR A 482 -0.25 24.81 -12.52
N HIS A 483 -1.08 25.71 -13.04
CA HIS A 483 -0.67 27.03 -13.52
C HIS A 483 -1.68 28.10 -13.11
N GLU A 484 -1.22 29.22 -12.56
CA GLU A 484 -2.08 30.35 -12.21
C GLU A 484 -2.17 31.37 -13.34
N THR A 485 -3.39 31.59 -13.82
CA THR A 485 -3.66 32.51 -14.93
C THR A 485 -3.95 33.93 -14.46
N ARG A 486 -4.11 34.15 -13.15
CA ARG A 486 -4.37 35.46 -12.55
C ARG A 486 -3.09 36.19 -12.17
N ASN A 487 -3.20 37.52 -12.12
CA ASN A 487 -2.21 38.34 -11.44
C ASN A 487 -2.40 38.22 -9.92
N THR A 488 -1.51 37.49 -9.25
CA THR A 488 -1.55 37.29 -7.79
C THR A 488 -1.10 38.50 -6.98
N GLY A 489 -0.51 39.52 -7.63
CA GLY A 489 0.03 40.72 -6.98
C GLY A 489 -0.98 41.84 -6.75
N THR A 490 -2.24 41.69 -7.19
CA THR A 490 -3.29 42.70 -7.01
C THR A 490 -3.77 42.79 -5.56
N ASP A 491 -4.15 43.99 -5.12
CA ASP A 491 -4.56 44.22 -3.72
C ASP A 491 -5.94 43.61 -3.38
N GLU A 492 -6.79 43.40 -4.38
CA GLU A 492 -8.12 42.81 -4.20
C GLU A 492 -7.99 41.31 -3.85
N ASN A 493 -8.38 40.93 -2.62
CA ASN A 493 -8.27 39.56 -2.09
C ASN A 493 -6.85 38.97 -2.13
N TYR A 494 -5.83 39.80 -1.88
CA TYR A 494 -4.43 39.38 -1.85
C TYR A 494 -4.19 38.18 -0.91
N SER A 495 -3.71 37.06 -1.45
CA SER A 495 -3.35 35.84 -0.72
C SER A 495 -1.85 35.61 -0.81
N ASP A 496 -1.21 35.60 0.35
CA ASP A 496 0.26 35.51 0.47
C ASP A 496 0.78 34.14 -0.02
N SER A 497 -0.03 33.10 0.16
CA SER A 497 0.24 31.73 -0.31
C SER A 497 0.15 31.62 -1.83
N ASN A 498 -0.88 32.20 -2.45
CA ASN A 498 -1.04 32.16 -3.91
C ASN A 498 0.06 32.94 -4.63
N ASP A 499 0.46 34.08 -4.05
CA ASP A 499 1.55 34.90 -4.58
C ASP A 499 2.91 34.18 -4.46
N LEU A 500 3.17 33.47 -3.36
CA LEU A 500 4.33 32.56 -3.29
C LEU A 500 4.30 31.50 -4.36
N CYS A 501 3.16 30.84 -4.56
CA CYS A 501 3.04 29.80 -5.56
C CYS A 501 3.35 30.35 -6.97
N ALA A 502 2.89 31.55 -7.30
CA ALA A 502 3.22 32.19 -8.57
C ALA A 502 4.71 32.49 -8.73
N ILE A 503 5.37 33.00 -7.70
CA ILE A 503 6.83 33.22 -7.71
C ILE A 503 7.57 31.88 -7.84
N PHE A 504 7.13 30.87 -7.10
CA PHE A 504 7.76 29.56 -7.05
C PHE A 504 7.68 28.83 -8.40
N GLU A 505 6.53 28.90 -9.07
CA GLU A 505 6.28 28.28 -10.37
C GLU A 505 7.22 28.79 -11.48
N ASP A 506 7.64 30.06 -11.38
CA ASP A 506 8.55 30.71 -12.31
C ASP A 506 9.98 30.12 -12.22
N ILE A 507 10.37 29.60 -11.05
CA ILE A 507 11.75 29.18 -10.77
C ILE A 507 12.14 27.90 -11.52
N PRO A 508 11.44 26.74 -11.39
CA PRO A 508 11.78 25.53 -12.12
C PRO A 508 11.82 25.75 -13.64
N THR A 509 10.88 26.53 -14.16
CA THR A 509 10.65 26.76 -15.59
C THR A 509 11.74 27.62 -16.22
N ASN A 510 12.22 28.66 -15.51
CA ASN A 510 13.08 29.70 -16.10
C ASN A 510 14.46 29.82 -15.46
N THR A 511 14.72 29.15 -14.33
CA THR A 511 16.02 29.16 -13.64
C THR A 511 16.81 27.87 -13.87
N TYR A 512 16.15 26.72 -13.98
CA TYR A 512 16.80 25.42 -14.11
C TYR A 512 16.74 24.81 -15.53
N SER A 513 15.86 25.29 -16.41
CA SER A 513 15.80 24.88 -17.82
C SER A 513 16.85 25.53 -18.74
N PRO A 514 17.25 26.81 -18.57
CA PRO A 514 18.34 27.39 -19.38
C PRO A 514 19.72 27.15 -18.75
N GLN A 515 20.75 26.88 -19.55
CA GLN A 515 22.16 26.78 -19.12
C GLN A 515 22.70 28.06 -18.45
N LYS A 516 21.97 29.19 -18.54
CA LYS A 516 22.33 30.48 -17.91
C LYS A 516 21.07 31.25 -17.51
N VAL A 517 20.91 31.53 -16.22
CA VAL A 517 19.79 32.37 -15.72
C VAL A 517 19.99 33.81 -16.21
N SER A 518 18.96 34.40 -16.82
CA SER A 518 19.03 35.81 -17.25
C SER A 518 19.04 36.75 -16.04
N ASN A 519 19.96 37.72 -15.99
CA ASN A 519 19.99 38.74 -14.94
C ASN A 519 18.67 39.52 -14.84
N SER A 520 18.02 39.81 -15.97
CA SER A 520 16.72 40.48 -16.00
C SER A 520 15.59 39.65 -15.36
N HIS A 521 15.73 38.32 -15.39
CA HIS A 521 14.78 37.41 -14.78
C HIS A 521 14.95 37.34 -13.26
N LEU A 522 16.21 37.27 -12.79
CA LEU A 522 16.54 37.35 -11.36
C LEU A 522 16.07 38.67 -10.74
N GLU A 523 16.27 39.79 -11.43
CA GLU A 523 15.79 41.11 -10.99
C GLU A 523 14.26 41.15 -10.88
N ARG A 524 13.54 40.62 -11.88
CA ARG A 524 12.07 40.55 -11.87
C ARG A 524 11.55 39.74 -10.69
N ILE A 525 12.06 38.53 -10.48
CA ILE A 525 11.63 37.67 -9.38
C ILE A 525 11.99 38.30 -8.02
N SER A 526 13.21 38.83 -7.90
CA SER A 526 13.66 39.48 -6.65
C SER A 526 12.80 40.69 -6.29
N GLU A 527 12.39 41.48 -7.29
CA GLU A 527 11.50 42.62 -7.10
C GLU A 527 10.09 42.19 -6.69
N HIS A 528 9.51 41.18 -7.35
CA HIS A 528 8.22 40.61 -6.95
C HIS A 528 8.27 40.06 -5.52
N HIS A 529 9.32 39.34 -5.16
CA HIS A 529 9.52 38.80 -3.81
C HIS A 529 9.68 39.90 -2.75
N ARG A 530 10.32 41.03 -3.07
CA ARG A 530 10.39 42.23 -2.20
C ARG A 530 9.05 42.91 -2.02
N GLN A 531 8.31 43.14 -3.11
CA GLN A 531 6.98 43.76 -3.06
C GLN A 531 6.01 42.95 -2.20
N ARG A 532 6.05 41.63 -2.34
CA ARG A 532 5.32 40.69 -1.48
C ARG A 532 5.68 40.86 0.00
N ALA A 533 6.97 40.95 0.35
CA ALA A 533 7.38 41.08 1.75
C ALA A 533 6.72 42.28 2.45
N ASN A 534 6.44 43.36 1.71
CA ASN A 534 5.72 44.53 2.22
C ASN A 534 4.21 44.28 2.41
N LYS A 535 3.62 43.36 1.64
CA LYS A 535 2.19 42.98 1.71
C LYS A 535 1.91 41.77 2.61
N PHE A 536 2.95 41.16 3.17
CA PHE A 536 2.85 39.93 3.96
C PHE A 536 1.76 39.96 5.07
N PRO A 537 1.63 41.02 5.90
CA PRO A 537 0.58 41.05 6.93
C PRO A 537 -0.85 41.07 6.36
N LEU A 538 -1.04 41.71 5.21
CA LEU A 538 -2.34 41.78 4.53
C LEU A 538 -2.76 40.39 4.02
N GLY A 539 -1.83 39.65 3.41
CA GLY A 539 -2.13 38.35 2.85
C GLY A 539 -2.35 37.24 3.89
N LEU A 540 -1.75 37.36 5.08
CA LEU A 540 -2.01 36.47 6.22
C LEU A 540 -3.49 36.48 6.63
N ALA A 541 -4.12 37.66 6.66
CA ALA A 541 -5.52 37.79 7.02
C ALA A 541 -6.43 37.07 6.01
N THR A 542 -6.17 37.25 4.71
CA THR A 542 -6.89 36.54 3.63
C THR A 542 -6.70 35.03 3.70
N ASP A 543 -5.50 34.58 4.08
CA ASP A 543 -5.18 33.15 4.24
C ASP A 543 -5.67 32.56 5.57
N SER A 544 -6.31 33.35 6.43
CA SER A 544 -6.77 32.93 7.77
C SER A 544 -5.62 32.44 8.68
N ILE A 545 -4.43 33.02 8.54
CA ILE A 545 -3.24 32.69 9.34
C ILE A 545 -2.97 33.81 10.34
N LYS A 546 -2.89 33.47 11.64
CA LYS A 546 -2.54 34.45 12.69
C LYS A 546 -1.06 34.86 12.58
N PRO A 547 -0.70 36.13 12.87
CA PRO A 547 0.70 36.60 12.80
C PRO A 547 1.55 36.18 14.01
N SER A 548 0.92 35.68 15.09
CA SER A 548 1.62 35.24 16.31
C SER A 548 2.41 33.95 16.08
N LYS A 549 3.57 33.83 16.75
CA LYS A 549 4.43 32.62 16.68
C LYS A 549 3.77 31.39 17.33
N PHE A 550 2.91 31.62 18.30
CA PHE A 550 2.14 30.61 19.01
C PHE A 550 0.64 30.88 18.85
N ILE A 551 -0.16 29.84 18.98
CA ILE A 551 -1.62 29.89 18.99
C ILE A 551 -2.09 29.37 20.35
N ASP A 552 -3.00 30.11 20.98
CA ASP A 552 -3.64 29.69 22.23
C ASP A 552 -4.69 28.60 21.94
N GLU A 553 -4.57 27.46 22.60
CA GLU A 553 -5.55 26.39 22.57
C GLU A 553 -6.63 26.56 23.65
N ALA A 554 -7.76 25.87 23.48
CA ALA A 554 -8.94 25.99 24.36
C ALA A 554 -8.66 25.55 25.81
N ASP A 555 -7.59 24.78 26.05
CA ASP A 555 -7.13 24.34 27.36
C ASP A 555 -6.10 25.30 28.01
N GLY A 556 -5.79 26.42 27.35
CA GLY A 556 -4.83 27.43 27.82
C GLY A 556 -3.37 27.12 27.49
N LYS A 557 -3.06 26.09 26.69
CA LYS A 557 -1.70 25.82 26.22
C LYS A 557 -1.37 26.59 24.94
N GLU A 558 -0.11 27.01 24.81
CA GLU A 558 0.44 27.61 23.59
C GLU A 558 1.06 26.53 22.69
N THR A 559 0.59 26.43 21.44
CA THR A 559 1.21 25.55 20.42
C THR A 559 1.85 26.36 19.28
N PRO A 560 2.95 25.89 18.66
CA PRO A 560 3.59 26.61 17.57
C PRO A 560 2.65 26.82 16.39
N ASN A 561 2.67 28.01 15.80
CA ASN A 561 1.86 28.33 14.63
C ASN A 561 2.45 27.69 13.36
N ILE A 562 2.09 26.42 13.11
CA ILE A 562 2.62 25.62 12.00
C ILE A 562 2.30 26.27 10.63
N GLY A 563 1.10 26.84 10.46
CA GLY A 563 0.72 27.53 9.22
C GLY A 563 1.64 28.72 8.91
N LEU A 564 1.94 29.54 9.92
CA LEU A 564 2.88 30.65 9.78
C LEU A 564 4.32 30.18 9.53
N CYS A 565 4.73 29.08 10.17
CA CYS A 565 6.03 28.46 9.92
C CYS A 565 6.17 28.02 8.46
N HIS A 566 5.22 27.27 7.91
CA HIS A 566 5.26 26.81 6.53
C HIS A 566 5.34 27.95 5.52
N LEU A 567 4.59 29.04 5.74
CA LEU A 567 4.58 30.18 4.85
C LEU A 567 5.92 30.93 4.84
N LYS A 568 6.51 31.14 6.02
CA LYS A 568 7.84 31.76 6.16
C LYS A 568 8.98 30.85 5.67
N GLU A 569 8.85 29.55 5.88
CA GLU A 569 9.78 28.54 5.38
C GLU A 569 9.75 28.50 3.84
N ALA A 570 8.58 28.52 3.21
CA ALA A 570 8.43 28.60 1.76
C ALA A 570 9.08 29.88 1.18
N TYR A 571 8.95 31.01 1.87
CA TYR A 571 9.64 32.25 1.52
C TYR A 571 11.17 32.08 1.49
N TYR A 572 11.76 31.49 2.52
CA TYR A 572 13.21 31.24 2.54
C TYR A 572 13.62 30.18 1.52
N TRP A 573 12.76 29.20 1.26
CA TRP A 573 13.01 28.16 0.27
C TRP A 573 13.09 28.71 -1.16
N ILE A 574 12.23 29.66 -1.53
CA ILE A 574 12.31 30.38 -2.80
C ILE A 574 13.68 31.06 -2.96
N ILE A 575 14.15 31.77 -1.93
CA ILE A 575 15.47 32.43 -1.97
C ILE A 575 16.57 31.38 -2.12
N MET A 576 16.49 30.26 -1.37
CA MET A 576 17.46 29.17 -1.50
C MET A 576 17.47 28.59 -2.91
N LEU A 577 16.31 28.33 -3.54
CA LEU A 577 16.25 27.82 -4.91
C LEU A 577 16.83 28.80 -5.93
N LEU A 578 16.48 30.08 -5.83
CA LEU A 578 16.97 31.13 -6.73
C LEU A 578 18.49 31.35 -6.63
N ALA A 579 19.02 31.33 -5.40
CA ALA A 579 20.39 31.73 -5.12
C ALA A 579 21.39 30.57 -5.03
N ARG A 580 20.91 29.31 -4.95
CA ARG A 580 21.75 28.11 -4.88
C ARG A 580 22.74 28.00 -6.05
N PRO A 581 22.40 28.30 -7.32
CA PRO A 581 23.36 28.26 -8.42
C PRO A 581 24.58 29.17 -8.18
N SER A 582 24.36 30.39 -7.67
CA SER A 582 25.45 31.33 -7.36
C SER A 582 26.31 30.85 -6.18
N LEU A 583 25.70 30.23 -5.16
CA LEU A 583 26.45 29.60 -4.06
C LEU A 583 27.33 28.45 -4.55
N MET A 584 26.79 27.54 -5.37
CA MET A 584 27.55 26.41 -5.92
C MET A 584 28.70 26.88 -6.81
N LYS A 585 28.44 27.86 -7.70
CA LYS A 585 29.48 28.49 -8.53
C LYS A 585 30.57 29.14 -7.68
N SER A 586 30.20 29.83 -6.60
CA SER A 586 31.16 30.44 -5.67
C SER A 586 32.01 29.38 -4.98
N ALA A 587 31.39 28.33 -4.44
CA ALA A 587 32.09 27.24 -3.76
C ALA A 587 33.08 26.52 -4.70
N SER A 588 32.68 26.19 -5.92
CA SER A 588 33.58 25.55 -6.91
C SER A 588 34.75 26.45 -7.28
N LYS A 589 34.51 27.75 -7.52
CA LYS A 589 35.57 28.72 -7.79
C LYS A 589 36.52 28.88 -6.60
N HIS A 590 35.97 28.84 -5.38
CA HIS A 590 36.74 28.94 -4.15
C HIS A 590 37.64 27.72 -3.94
N MET A 591 37.09 26.51 -4.05
CA MET A 591 37.85 25.27 -3.95
C MET A 591 38.96 25.16 -4.99
N TYR A 592 38.69 25.58 -6.24
CA TYR A 592 39.69 25.61 -7.30
C TYR A 592 40.81 26.61 -7.00
N LYS A 593 40.50 27.84 -6.58
CA LYS A 593 41.51 28.84 -6.21
C LYS A 593 42.35 28.38 -5.01
N ALA A 594 41.70 27.84 -3.99
CA ALA A 594 42.37 27.28 -2.81
C ALA A 594 43.31 26.12 -3.16
N SER A 595 43.07 25.41 -4.27
CA SER A 595 43.94 24.36 -4.78
C SER A 595 45.14 24.85 -5.60
N GLN A 596 45.05 26.03 -6.25
CA GLN A 596 46.07 26.51 -7.20
C GLN A 596 47.02 27.57 -6.65
N ASP A 597 46.53 28.56 -5.90
CA ASP A 597 47.39 29.64 -5.39
C ASP A 597 47.27 29.74 -3.87
N MET A 598 48.29 29.18 -3.22
CA MET A 598 48.35 29.03 -1.77
C MET A 598 48.82 30.29 -1.04
N SER A 599 49.19 31.37 -1.73
CA SER A 599 49.92 32.49 -1.12
C SER A 599 49.08 33.73 -0.80
N GLN A 600 47.95 33.97 -1.47
CA GLN A 600 47.27 35.28 -1.46
C GLN A 600 45.78 35.29 -1.08
N TRP A 601 45.18 34.16 -0.68
CA TRP A 601 43.73 34.12 -0.53
C TRP A 601 43.23 34.54 0.87
N GLU A 602 42.41 35.59 0.92
CA GLU A 602 41.65 36.05 2.09
C GLU A 602 40.17 35.65 1.97
N PRO A 603 39.52 35.27 3.09
CA PRO A 603 38.12 34.93 3.08
C PRO A 603 37.23 36.12 2.71
N PRO A 604 36.08 35.90 2.05
CA PRO A 604 35.19 36.98 1.69
C PRO A 604 34.68 37.65 2.98
N THR A 605 34.89 38.95 3.17
CA THR A 605 34.51 39.67 4.40
C THR A 605 33.22 40.47 4.25
N THR A 606 32.89 40.92 3.04
CA THR A 606 31.65 41.63 2.69
C THR A 606 31.18 41.21 1.30
N ALA A 607 29.86 41.21 1.07
CA ALA A 607 29.30 40.96 -0.25
C ALA A 607 29.29 42.25 -1.08
N THR A 608 30.13 42.31 -2.12
CA THR A 608 30.24 43.47 -3.00
C THR A 608 29.73 43.19 -4.41
N GLU A 609 29.84 41.94 -4.88
CA GLU A 609 29.36 41.52 -6.20
C GLU A 609 27.96 40.88 -6.14
N PRO A 610 27.10 41.04 -7.17
CA PRO A 610 25.75 40.47 -7.21
C PRO A 610 25.70 38.95 -6.97
N ASP A 611 26.62 38.19 -7.58
CA ASP A 611 26.72 36.73 -7.40
C ASP A 611 27.02 36.35 -5.93
N GLN A 612 27.81 37.18 -5.24
CA GLN A 612 28.17 36.98 -3.84
C GLN A 612 27.03 37.36 -2.89
N VAL A 613 26.29 38.42 -3.20
CA VAL A 613 25.06 38.80 -2.46
C VAL A 613 24.03 37.68 -2.54
N LEU A 614 23.86 37.06 -3.71
CA LEU A 614 23.00 35.88 -3.86
C LEU A 614 23.50 34.71 -3.02
N ALA A 615 24.79 34.36 -3.11
CA ALA A 615 25.36 33.28 -2.29
C ALA A 615 25.14 33.50 -0.79
N PHE A 616 25.32 34.73 -0.30
CA PHE A 616 25.10 35.08 1.11
C PHE A 616 23.62 35.02 1.47
N SER A 617 22.73 35.46 0.58
CA SER A 617 21.27 35.39 0.78
C SER A 617 20.78 33.94 0.86
N CYS A 618 21.40 33.03 0.11
CA CYS A 618 21.12 31.59 0.17
C CYS A 618 21.44 31.02 1.57
N VAL A 619 22.62 31.34 2.10
CA VAL A 619 23.09 30.87 3.41
C VAL A 619 22.29 31.53 4.55
N ASP A 620 22.04 32.84 4.49
CA ASP A 620 21.19 33.55 5.45
C ASP A 620 19.79 32.93 5.51
N SER A 621 19.20 32.59 4.36
CA SER A 621 17.89 31.93 4.29
C SER A 621 17.89 30.54 4.93
N ALA A 622 18.96 29.77 4.75
CA ALA A 622 19.11 28.47 5.41
C ALA A 622 19.21 28.61 6.94
N VAL A 623 20.02 29.56 7.44
CA VAL A 623 20.13 29.85 8.88
C VAL A 623 18.77 30.28 9.45
N ARG A 624 18.08 31.20 8.78
CA ARG A 624 16.75 31.68 9.20
C ARG A 624 15.69 30.59 9.20
N THR A 625 15.76 29.65 8.25
CA THR A 625 14.86 28.48 8.21
C THR A 625 15.05 27.63 9.46
N VAL A 626 16.30 27.36 9.86
CA VAL A 626 16.60 26.61 11.08
C VAL A 626 16.12 27.36 12.33
N ASP A 627 16.40 28.65 12.42
CA ASP A 627 15.98 29.48 13.55
C ASP A 627 14.47 29.60 13.68
N LEU A 628 13.75 29.68 12.55
CA LEU A 628 12.30 29.67 12.50
C LEU A 628 11.73 28.37 13.07
N LEU A 629 12.28 27.23 12.67
CA LEU A 629 11.77 25.90 13.02
C LEU A 629 12.15 25.45 14.43
N LYS A 630 13.10 26.13 15.10
CA LYS A 630 13.43 25.88 16.52
C LYS A 630 12.23 26.04 17.46
N VAL A 631 11.22 26.82 17.09
CA VAL A 631 9.96 26.95 17.85
C VAL A 631 9.25 25.60 18.04
N MET A 632 9.48 24.65 17.14
CA MET A 632 8.92 23.30 17.22
C MET A 632 9.61 22.44 18.30
N GLY A 633 10.87 22.77 18.63
CA GLY A 633 11.64 22.37 19.82
C GLY A 633 11.26 21.07 20.54
N ASP A 634 11.05 21.15 21.86
CA ASP A 634 10.61 20.03 22.72
C ASP A 634 9.08 19.92 22.85
N ASN A 635 8.32 20.71 22.07
CA ASN A 635 6.87 20.76 22.21
C ASN A 635 6.25 19.44 21.74
N ARG A 636 5.75 18.62 22.66
CA ARG A 636 5.22 17.26 22.38
C ARG A 636 3.95 17.24 21.55
N GLU A 637 3.26 18.36 21.40
CA GLU A 637 1.97 18.48 20.72
C GLU A 637 2.10 18.69 19.19
N ILE A 638 3.32 18.90 18.66
CA ILE A 638 3.47 19.00 17.20
C ILE A 638 3.25 17.65 16.51
N PRO A 639 2.69 17.63 15.29
CA PRO A 639 2.56 16.41 14.50
C PRO A 639 3.91 15.71 14.31
N LYS A 640 3.91 14.39 14.51
CA LYS A 640 5.12 13.55 14.44
C LYS A 640 5.72 13.44 13.03
N ARG A 641 4.96 13.82 12.01
CA ARG A 641 5.34 13.74 10.60
C ARG A 641 4.94 15.03 9.89
N LEU A 642 5.93 15.83 9.51
CA LEU A 642 5.77 17.12 8.84
C LEU A 642 6.61 17.14 7.56
N PRO A 643 6.07 16.68 6.41
CA PRO A 643 6.84 16.50 5.18
C PRO A 643 7.54 17.76 4.68
N PHE A 644 6.89 18.92 4.79
CA PHE A 644 7.46 20.22 4.41
C PHE A 644 8.67 20.58 5.27
N VAL A 645 8.52 20.51 6.60
CA VAL A 645 9.57 20.81 7.58
C VAL A 645 10.77 19.88 7.39
N VAL A 646 10.53 18.57 7.24
CA VAL A 646 11.60 17.59 7.00
C VAL A 646 12.34 17.91 5.71
N ASN A 647 11.63 18.28 4.64
CA ASN A 647 12.25 18.68 3.38
C ASN A 647 13.10 19.95 3.53
N SER A 648 12.58 21.00 4.16
CA SER A 648 13.33 22.26 4.24
C SER A 648 14.50 22.20 5.21
N LEU A 649 14.40 21.41 6.29
CA LEU A 649 15.54 21.11 7.15
C LEU A 649 16.65 20.39 6.36
N PHE A 650 16.28 19.44 5.51
CA PHE A 650 17.23 18.75 4.66
C PHE A 650 17.88 19.69 3.63
N VAL A 651 17.09 20.52 2.93
CA VAL A 651 17.60 21.52 1.99
C VAL A 651 18.51 22.54 2.68
N ALA A 652 18.12 23.04 3.86
CA ALA A 652 18.94 23.96 4.64
C ALA A 652 20.27 23.31 5.05
N ALA A 653 20.27 22.03 5.44
CA ALA A 653 21.48 21.29 5.77
C ALA A 653 22.46 21.23 4.59
N LEU A 654 21.96 20.97 3.37
CA LEU A 654 22.77 20.94 2.17
C LEU A 654 23.37 22.32 1.87
N VAL A 655 22.59 23.40 1.98
CA VAL A 655 23.06 24.78 1.78
C VAL A 655 24.13 25.16 2.81
N LEU A 656 23.90 24.85 4.10
CA LEU A 656 24.86 25.11 5.18
C LEU A 656 26.15 24.30 4.98
N GLY A 657 26.04 23.03 4.56
CA GLY A 657 27.19 22.20 4.22
C GLY A 657 28.00 22.77 3.05
N THR A 658 27.34 23.23 1.98
CA THR A 658 27.99 23.92 0.86
C THR A 658 28.70 25.20 1.32
N ALA A 659 28.12 25.93 2.29
CA ALA A 659 28.71 27.16 2.81
C ALA A 659 30.05 26.94 3.53
N TYR A 660 30.27 25.77 4.15
CA TYR A 660 31.58 25.40 4.71
C TYR A 660 32.66 25.36 3.63
N PHE A 661 32.37 24.77 2.48
CA PHE A 661 33.32 24.71 1.36
C PHE A 661 33.56 26.05 0.65
N ASN A 662 32.82 27.09 1.04
CA ASN A 662 33.02 28.47 0.60
C ASN A 662 33.64 29.33 1.72
N ASP A 663 34.13 28.69 2.80
CA ASP A 663 34.68 29.31 3.99
C ASP A 663 33.78 30.40 4.59
N LEU A 664 32.47 30.16 4.70
CA LEU A 664 31.52 31.18 5.19
C LEU A 664 31.20 31.08 6.69
N ASP A 665 31.88 30.19 7.42
CA ASP A 665 31.72 29.98 8.86
C ASP A 665 32.24 31.13 9.74
N HIS A 666 33.02 32.06 9.20
CA HIS A 666 33.39 33.31 9.88
C HIS A 666 32.33 34.41 9.77
N ILE A 667 31.40 34.31 8.81
CA ILE A 667 30.30 35.27 8.62
C ILE A 667 29.01 34.73 9.24
N PHE A 668 28.71 33.46 9.01
CA PHE A 668 27.46 32.84 9.42
C PHE A 668 27.67 31.81 10.53
N PRO A 669 26.70 31.63 11.44
CA PRO A 669 26.77 30.66 12.52
C PRO A 669 26.49 29.24 12.01
N LEU A 670 27.33 28.73 11.12
CA LEU A 670 27.10 27.46 10.40
C LEU A 670 27.04 26.26 11.37
N GLU A 671 27.97 26.18 12.32
CA GLU A 671 28.03 25.06 13.29
C GLU A 671 26.77 25.00 14.15
N LYS A 672 26.40 26.12 14.76
CA LYS A 672 25.17 26.24 15.56
C LYS A 672 23.93 25.89 14.75
N SER A 673 23.90 26.27 13.47
CA SER A 673 22.78 25.97 12.57
C SER A 673 22.73 24.49 12.21
N MET A 674 23.87 23.86 11.89
CA MET A 674 23.98 22.44 11.60
C MET A 674 23.57 21.58 12.81
N ILE A 675 23.97 21.96 14.03
CA ILE A 675 23.52 21.29 15.27
C ILE A 675 21.99 21.43 15.40
N GLY A 676 21.44 22.61 15.14
CA GLY A 676 20.00 22.86 15.14
C GLY A 676 19.24 21.97 14.15
N VAL A 677 19.71 21.87 12.91
CA VAL A 677 19.15 20.96 11.89
C VAL A 677 19.15 19.53 12.39
N ARG A 678 20.30 19.03 12.87
CA ARG A 678 20.42 17.65 13.33
C ARG A 678 19.48 17.35 14.49
N SER A 679 19.40 18.26 15.47
CA SER A 679 18.50 18.12 16.62
C SER A 679 17.03 18.05 16.19
N LEU A 680 16.59 18.94 15.29
CA LEU A 680 15.23 18.95 14.79
C LEU A 680 14.94 17.71 13.93
N MET A 681 15.87 17.29 13.06
CA MET A 681 15.72 16.12 12.21
C MET A 681 15.69 14.82 13.02
N ALA A 682 16.53 14.70 14.06
CA ALA A 682 16.57 13.55 14.96
C ALA A 682 15.24 13.33 15.71
N ARG A 683 14.47 14.39 15.92
CA ARG A 683 13.14 14.29 16.48
C ARG A 683 12.18 13.55 15.54
N PHE A 684 12.15 13.96 14.27
CA PHE A 684 11.26 13.36 13.28
C PHE A 684 11.70 11.97 12.83
N SER A 685 13.00 11.64 12.89
CA SER A 685 13.55 10.35 12.45
C SER A 685 13.00 9.13 13.20
N THR A 686 12.47 9.34 14.41
CA THR A 686 11.82 8.30 15.22
C THR A 686 10.51 7.80 14.61
N HIS A 687 9.84 8.63 13.80
CA HIS A 687 8.49 8.37 13.29
C HIS A 687 8.39 8.47 11.77
N ASP A 688 9.34 9.14 11.10
CA ASP A 688 9.37 9.34 9.65
C ASP A 688 10.64 8.70 9.03
N PRO A 689 10.49 7.62 8.23
CA PRO A 689 11.58 6.98 7.49
C PRO A 689 12.39 7.94 6.60
N VAL A 690 11.75 8.95 6.02
CA VAL A 690 12.44 9.97 5.22
C VAL A 690 13.35 10.81 6.09
N ALA A 691 12.85 11.27 7.25
CA ALA A 691 13.65 12.02 8.20
C ALA A 691 14.82 11.19 8.73
N LYS A 692 14.62 9.88 8.92
CA LYS A 692 15.69 8.95 9.31
C LYS A 692 16.79 8.86 8.24
N GLY A 693 16.42 8.69 6.97
CA GLY A 693 17.38 8.70 5.87
C GLY A 693 18.11 10.06 5.75
N ALA A 694 17.36 11.16 5.82
CA ALA A 694 17.90 12.51 5.76
C ALA A 694 18.88 12.80 6.91
N LEU A 695 18.58 12.34 8.14
CA LEU A 695 19.46 12.48 9.29
C LEU A 695 20.81 11.80 9.06
N GLN A 696 20.83 10.60 8.50
CA GLN A 696 22.07 9.89 8.19
C GLN A 696 22.93 10.69 7.19
N THR A 697 22.30 11.24 6.14
CA THR A 697 22.99 12.10 5.17
C THR A 697 23.54 13.37 5.84
N ILE A 698 22.78 13.97 6.76
CA ILE A 698 23.21 15.15 7.51
C ILE A 698 24.40 14.84 8.43
N ASP A 699 24.38 13.70 9.13
CA ASP A 699 25.50 13.26 9.99
C ASP A 699 26.78 13.04 9.17
N ASN A 700 26.65 12.42 7.98
CA ASN A 700 27.76 12.25 7.05
C ASN A 700 28.28 13.61 6.57
N LEU A 701 27.38 14.53 6.17
CA LEU A 701 27.75 15.87 5.71
C LEU A 701 28.46 16.67 6.81
N GLN A 702 27.98 16.62 8.05
CA GLN A 702 28.65 17.25 9.20
C GLN A 702 30.07 16.73 9.40
N THR A 703 30.25 15.41 9.26
CA THR A 703 31.57 14.79 9.36
C THR A 703 32.52 15.33 8.29
N VAL A 704 32.06 15.41 7.03
CA VAL A 704 32.86 15.97 5.93
C VAL A 704 33.18 17.45 6.17
N CYS A 705 32.21 18.26 6.63
CA CYS A 705 32.45 19.67 6.96
C CYS A 705 33.49 19.82 8.08
N SER A 706 33.44 18.97 9.12
CA SER A 706 34.44 18.97 10.20
C SER A 706 35.83 18.66 9.67
N ILE A 707 35.98 17.61 8.86
CA ILE A 707 37.25 17.24 8.23
C ILE A 707 37.80 18.39 7.38
N TYR A 708 36.93 19.06 6.61
CA TYR A 708 37.31 20.21 5.80
C TYR A 708 37.82 21.38 6.66
N VAL A 709 37.09 21.72 7.74
CA VAL A 709 37.48 22.81 8.66
C VAL A 709 38.81 22.50 9.34
N ASP A 710 39.01 21.27 9.80
CA ASP A 710 40.25 20.82 10.44
C ASP A 710 41.43 20.87 9.47
N GLU A 711 41.24 20.38 8.24
CA GLU A 711 42.27 20.40 7.21
C GLU A 711 42.63 21.82 6.78
N ARG A 712 41.64 22.71 6.67
CA ARG A 712 41.84 24.14 6.42
C ARG A 712 42.61 24.81 7.56
N ALA A 713 42.27 24.51 8.82
CA ALA A 713 42.97 25.03 10.00
C ALA A 713 44.42 24.51 10.08
N ARG A 714 44.64 23.23 9.81
CA ARG A 714 45.97 22.60 9.73
C ARG A 714 46.84 23.28 8.67
N ARG A 715 46.30 23.51 7.47
CA ARG A 715 47.01 24.23 6.39
C ARG A 715 47.41 25.64 6.83
N LYS A 716 46.53 26.35 7.54
CA LYS A 716 46.84 27.69 8.08
C LYS A 716 47.93 27.64 9.17
N MET A 717 47.86 26.65 10.05
CA MET A 717 48.86 26.40 11.09
C MET A 717 50.23 26.06 10.48
N GLU A 718 50.30 25.22 9.44
CA GLU A 718 51.54 24.87 8.76
C GLU A 718 52.20 26.09 8.11
N ARG A 719 51.41 26.99 7.51
CA ARG A 719 51.89 28.28 7.00
C ARG A 719 52.47 29.16 8.10
N GLN A 720 51.77 29.30 9.23
CA GLN A 720 52.29 30.05 10.37
C GLN A 720 53.52 29.37 10.98
N SER A 721 53.56 28.04 10.98
CA SER A 721 54.70 27.26 11.46
C SER A 721 55.93 27.52 10.58
N LEU A 722 55.80 27.73 9.27
CA LEU A 722 56.92 28.17 8.41
C LEU A 722 57.48 29.54 8.84
N LEU A 723 56.62 30.50 9.18
CA LEU A 723 57.05 31.80 9.70
C LEU A 723 57.72 31.69 11.08
N VAL A 724 57.11 30.90 11.99
CA VAL A 724 57.65 30.62 13.32
C VAL A 724 58.99 29.88 13.23
N ARG A 725 59.13 28.92 12.31
CA ARG A 725 60.39 28.21 12.03
C ARG A 725 61.48 29.15 11.51
N ASN A 726 61.12 30.12 10.66
CA ASN A 726 62.06 31.13 10.17
C ASN A 726 62.49 32.10 11.29
N LEU A 727 61.64 32.36 12.29
CA LEU A 727 61.95 33.26 13.40
C LEU A 727 62.71 32.58 14.56
N PHE A 728 62.35 31.33 14.90
CA PHE A 728 62.79 30.65 16.12
C PHE A 728 63.55 29.33 15.88
N GLY A 729 63.72 28.89 14.62
CA GLY A 729 64.34 27.61 14.28
C GLY A 729 63.41 26.40 14.42
N THR A 730 63.92 25.20 14.16
CA THR A 730 63.19 23.92 14.26
C THR A 730 63.81 23.01 15.31
N VAL A 731 62.99 22.35 16.13
CA VAL A 731 63.45 21.45 17.20
C VAL A 731 63.48 19.97 16.76
N HIS A 732 62.73 19.60 15.70
CA HIS A 732 62.72 18.29 15.04
C HIS A 732 62.59 18.53 13.51
N ASP A 733 63.32 17.95 12.55
CA ASP A 733 64.16 16.75 12.52
C ASP A 733 65.25 16.87 11.43
N ARG A 734 66.39 16.18 11.62
CA ARG A 734 67.48 16.03 10.65
C ARG A 734 67.11 14.95 9.64
N SER A 735 66.41 15.30 8.58
CA SER A 735 66.52 14.58 7.30
C SER A 735 65.96 15.42 6.16
N ARG A 736 66.83 15.75 5.20
CA ARG A 736 66.50 16.44 3.94
C ARG A 736 65.27 15.80 3.25
N PRO A 737 64.32 16.59 2.73
CA PRO A 737 63.53 16.14 1.58
C PRO A 737 64.40 16.32 0.32
N GLN A 738 64.80 15.21 -0.29
CA GLN A 738 65.11 15.21 -1.71
C GLN A 738 63.81 15.53 -2.48
N THR A 739 63.93 16.41 -3.47
CA THR A 739 62.92 16.64 -4.52
C THR A 739 62.31 15.33 -5.02
N PRO A 740 60.97 15.18 -5.10
CA PRO A 740 60.39 14.03 -5.76
C PRO A 740 60.55 14.18 -7.27
N ARG A 741 61.20 13.20 -7.91
CA ARG A 741 60.98 12.93 -9.33
C ARG A 741 59.65 12.18 -9.48
N PRO A 742 58.88 12.43 -10.54
CA PRO A 742 57.63 11.74 -10.77
C PRO A 742 57.95 10.33 -11.26
N HIS A 743 57.62 9.32 -10.46
CA HIS A 743 57.31 7.93 -10.83
C HIS A 743 57.57 7.05 -9.61
N GLU A 744 56.52 6.75 -8.84
CA GLU A 744 56.33 5.48 -8.14
C GLU A 744 55.00 5.54 -7.37
N ARG A 745 53.91 5.34 -8.10
CA ARG A 745 52.72 4.69 -7.55
C ARG A 745 53.10 3.23 -7.34
N ALA A 746 53.10 2.73 -6.11
CA ALA A 746 52.25 1.60 -5.68
C ALA A 746 52.74 0.95 -4.37
N LYS A 747 51.74 0.54 -3.58
CA LYS A 747 51.73 -0.50 -2.52
C LYS A 747 52.24 -0.11 -1.14
N THR A 748 51.29 0.12 -0.24
CA THR A 748 51.14 -0.68 1.00
C THR A 748 49.73 -0.53 1.58
N ASN A 749 49.18 -1.66 2.04
CA ASN A 749 47.78 -1.93 2.38
C ASN A 749 47.35 -1.42 3.76
N SER A 750 46.09 -0.98 3.88
CA SER A 750 45.14 -1.20 5.00
C SER A 750 43.83 -0.47 4.63
N VAL A 751 42.60 -0.97 4.67
CA VAL A 751 41.95 -2.20 5.11
C VAL A 751 40.69 -2.35 4.24
N SER A 752 40.48 -3.56 3.72
CA SER A 752 39.27 -4.00 3.04
C SER A 752 38.12 -4.29 4.02
N VAL A 753 36.99 -3.61 3.88
CA VAL A 753 35.64 -4.18 4.10
C VAL A 753 34.68 -3.47 3.13
N PHE A 754 33.84 -4.24 2.45
CA PHE A 754 32.88 -3.86 1.40
C PHE A 754 33.38 -3.91 -0.06
N SER A 755 33.70 -5.12 -0.51
CA SER A 755 33.33 -5.56 -1.86
C SER A 755 32.66 -6.93 -1.76
N GLN A 756 31.39 -6.99 -2.18
CA GLN A 756 30.74 -8.17 -2.75
C GLN A 756 29.36 -7.75 -3.26
N SER A 757 29.31 -7.32 -4.53
CA SER A 757 28.29 -7.68 -5.52
C SER A 757 28.43 -6.78 -6.76
N GLU A 758 29.45 -7.04 -7.58
CA GLU A 758 29.37 -6.73 -9.01
C GLU A 758 29.08 -8.05 -9.72
N GLU A 759 27.91 -8.15 -10.32
CA GLU A 759 27.75 -8.73 -11.65
C GLU A 759 26.37 -8.34 -12.22
N ILE A 760 26.36 -8.06 -13.52
CA ILE A 760 25.24 -7.75 -14.41
C ILE A 760 24.87 -6.25 -14.50
N PHE A 761 25.68 -5.50 -15.22
CA PHE A 761 25.17 -4.51 -16.18
C PHE A 761 26.07 -4.56 -17.41
N ASP A 762 25.59 -5.27 -18.43
CA ASP A 762 26.08 -5.07 -19.79
C ASP A 762 24.90 -4.65 -20.65
N THR A 763 25.19 -3.69 -21.53
CA THR A 763 24.35 -3.11 -22.58
C THR A 763 23.35 -2.01 -22.11
N TRP A 764 23.55 -0.75 -22.54
CA TRP A 764 22.95 -0.15 -23.75
C TRP A 764 23.53 1.26 -23.99
N SER A 765 23.71 1.55 -25.27
CA SER A 765 24.41 2.67 -25.92
C SER A 765 23.62 3.98 -25.97
N PHE A 766 24.31 5.11 -25.73
CA PHE A 766 23.90 6.44 -26.18
C PHE A 766 24.33 6.66 -27.63
N GLY A 767 23.40 7.10 -28.48
CA GLY A 767 23.69 7.72 -29.76
C GLY A 767 23.22 9.17 -29.74
N GLU A 768 24.12 10.09 -29.39
CA GLU A 768 24.02 11.50 -29.81
C GLU A 768 24.64 11.64 -31.21
N SER A 769 24.07 12.50 -32.04
CA SER A 769 24.77 13.03 -33.20
C SER A 769 24.95 14.54 -33.05
N VAL A 770 26.09 14.97 -33.59
CA VAL A 770 26.58 16.33 -33.82
C VAL A 770 27.19 16.99 -32.57
N GLY A 771 28.49 17.24 -32.48
CA GLY A 771 29.52 17.38 -33.50
C GLY A 771 30.40 18.58 -33.12
N ASP A 772 31.63 18.30 -32.71
CA ASP A 772 32.84 19.11 -32.59
C ASP A 772 32.76 20.65 -32.46
N MET A 773 33.33 21.15 -31.36
CA MET A 773 34.47 22.09 -31.43
C MET A 773 35.31 22.08 -30.14
N ASP A 774 36.53 21.55 -30.28
CA ASP A 774 37.82 21.84 -29.62
C ASP A 774 37.87 22.39 -28.16
N GLY A 775 38.29 21.50 -27.25
CA GLY A 775 39.68 21.50 -26.77
C GLY A 775 40.18 22.65 -25.87
N GLY A 776 40.27 22.38 -24.57
CA GLY A 776 41.33 22.95 -23.73
C GLY A 776 40.95 23.25 -22.28
N LEU A 777 41.63 22.57 -21.34
CA LEU A 777 41.68 22.80 -19.88
C LEU A 777 40.55 22.22 -19.02
N MET A 778 40.54 20.89 -18.83
CA MET A 778 40.25 20.29 -17.52
C MET A 778 40.95 18.93 -17.41
N GLY A 779 42.22 18.96 -17.05
CA GLY A 779 42.90 17.83 -16.43
C GLY A 779 43.20 18.22 -14.99
N THR A 780 42.90 17.31 -14.05
CA THR A 780 43.14 17.36 -12.59
C THR A 780 42.09 18.05 -11.71
N LEU A 781 40.97 17.36 -11.49
CA LEU A 781 40.21 17.37 -10.24
C LEU A 781 39.91 15.90 -9.85
N PRO A 782 39.93 15.48 -8.57
CA PRO A 782 39.55 14.14 -8.18
C PRO A 782 38.04 13.96 -8.44
N HIS A 783 37.69 12.92 -9.20
CA HIS A 783 36.33 12.58 -9.63
C HIS A 783 35.35 12.36 -8.45
N GLU A 784 35.87 12.15 -7.24
CA GLU A 784 35.11 11.79 -6.03
C GLU A 784 34.42 12.97 -5.32
N ALA A 785 34.80 14.23 -5.61
CA ALA A 785 34.17 15.41 -4.99
C ALA A 785 32.94 15.93 -5.76
N LEU A 786 32.78 15.57 -7.03
CA LEU A 786 31.67 15.99 -7.90
C LEU A 786 30.47 15.04 -7.85
N GLU A 787 30.67 13.77 -7.51
CA GLU A 787 29.58 12.79 -7.35
C GLU A 787 28.76 12.99 -6.07
N ALA A 788 29.34 13.55 -5.00
CA ALA A 788 28.61 13.84 -3.76
C ALA A 788 27.53 14.95 -3.93
N PHE A 789 27.67 15.81 -4.94
CA PHE A 789 26.71 16.88 -5.24
C PHE A 789 25.71 16.53 -6.35
N SER A 790 25.82 15.32 -6.91
CA SER A 790 24.98 14.80 -7.99
C SER A 790 24.10 13.65 -7.48
N LEU A 791 23.42 13.83 -6.35
CA LEU A 791 22.48 12.83 -5.83
C LEU A 791 21.17 12.90 -6.63
N HIS A 792 21.05 12.00 -7.61
CA HIS A 792 19.79 11.60 -8.20
C HIS A 792 18.84 11.07 -7.11
N THR A 793 17.63 11.62 -7.07
CA THR A 793 16.50 10.98 -6.41
C THR A 793 16.20 9.65 -7.12
N PRO A 794 16.11 8.51 -6.42
CA PRO A 794 15.80 7.24 -7.05
C PRO A 794 14.31 7.25 -7.42
N THR A 795 13.98 7.63 -8.66
CA THR A 795 12.84 7.14 -9.47
C THR A 795 12.70 7.96 -10.74
N THR A 796 13.53 7.66 -11.73
CA THR A 796 13.24 7.92 -13.14
C THR A 796 12.83 6.58 -13.76
N ILE A 797 11.54 6.45 -14.10
CA ILE A 797 11.03 5.39 -14.97
C ILE A 797 11.20 5.92 -16.39
N ASP A 798 11.94 5.19 -17.20
CA ASP A 798 12.16 5.47 -18.62
C ASP A 798 10.90 5.12 -19.42
N PHE A 799 10.42 6.04 -20.26
CA PHE A 799 9.29 5.81 -21.17
C PHE A 799 9.83 5.73 -22.60
N GLY A 800 10.26 4.53 -22.99
CA GLY A 800 10.40 4.12 -24.38
C GLY A 800 9.26 3.18 -24.77
N LEU A 801 8.55 3.52 -25.86
CA LEU A 801 7.41 2.83 -26.50
C LEU A 801 6.02 3.21 -25.97
N ILE A 802 5.45 4.31 -26.50
CA ILE A 802 4.42 4.36 -27.57
C ILE A 802 4.47 5.76 -28.19
#